data_AF-A0A0D6EI04-F1
#
_entry.id   AF-A0A0D6EI04-F1
#
_cell.length_a   1.000
_cell.length_b   1.000
_cell.length_c   1.000
_cell.angle_alpha   90.00
_cell.angle_beta   90.00
_cell.angle_gamma   90.00
#
_symmetry.space_group_name_H-M   'P 1'
#
loop_
_entity.id
_entity.type
_entity.pdbx_description
1 polymer ?
#
loop_
_entity_poly.entity_id
_entity_poly.type
_entity_poly.pdbx_seq_one_letter_code
_entity_poly.pdbx_strand_id
1 'polypeptide(L)'
;MTHDILPSIPRTLPLVILDYLLLTLTHRSPFRRRTALVLALVAIVLSFRVLSDLRSFLNPSRALPTPAWVAEDALAAAYQAAPPTREQESNYARLTSLIEQRRSAYPSSAFREPALRGGVKDAKPGVAVTAIVLHWKRRRGLQLVLKHLSRYPFIREVIVWNNRPGVDLTPDDFTLSSPPGSDLPPPVLRIFNSPSNVHDAGKHFACSLAKHPHCYFNDDDWLNIYMDALYTKYLESGSGGSSDIDLHTGFTWLGTGSFFPRALSTRFLQQQSAAPIPLRRDQTLVADMFFSLWTNSYPEQWPNDLVPIDVEGGEVGWSRSEGVDQWAVVYGNILSAIRTLHTTLSLPALSPSTPPLTPHPFPVSPPLPESHSRAPCANDACLFVTSLTPFPDPSSLRASYAEDPVGAGSALERRGGVWGSWFGRRRGRGTEGHARALHAGRPEAPPARFDPYKLSHVREHEARFNALKQPRTKVFAAGGAAAAVAGSSGATRESAWPTDEWWTRNGSWHLAVDGKGVETCWESWRAPDIDDHFGLTLVRPRVVRTIRIIGSLDLANIVSWEDPDGGSESWVVLTVREDGSGGWEPRAVVGLPTVKRLTPTLLSVTFTLDPIRLPTTSTRDDVGTYEVANEEGMEVAVRKIKMVSQGRKTNRLRVCGWVLDGWSI
;
A
#
# COMPACT_ATOMS: atom_id res chain seq x y z
N MET A 1 32.24 -13.90 -48.10
CA MET A 1 32.21 -14.44 -49.47
C MET A 1 31.64 -15.85 -49.42
N THR A 2 30.32 -15.98 -49.49
CA THR A 2 29.64 -17.29 -49.56
C THR A 2 29.27 -17.50 -51.02
N HIS A 3 30.02 -18.35 -51.72
CA HIS A 3 29.59 -18.83 -53.03
C HIS A 3 28.31 -19.63 -52.83
N ASP A 4 27.24 -19.20 -53.49
CA ASP A 4 25.98 -19.92 -53.59
C ASP A 4 26.28 -21.31 -54.20
N ILE A 5 26.16 -22.37 -53.40
CA ILE A 5 26.35 -23.77 -53.85
C ILE A 5 25.09 -24.28 -54.59
N LEU A 6 23.96 -23.59 -54.44
CA LEU A 6 22.68 -23.95 -55.04
C LEU A 6 22.66 -24.09 -56.59
N PRO A 7 23.48 -23.40 -57.40
CA PRO A 7 23.51 -23.61 -58.85
C PRO A 7 24.18 -24.93 -59.28
N SER A 8 24.89 -25.62 -58.39
CA SER A 8 25.70 -26.80 -58.72
C SER A 8 25.02 -28.15 -58.42
N ILE A 9 23.81 -28.14 -57.88
CA ILE A 9 23.01 -29.37 -57.73
C ILE A 9 22.31 -29.63 -59.07
N PRO A 10 22.61 -30.76 -59.77
CA PRO A 10 21.93 -31.08 -61.02
C PRO A 10 20.43 -31.17 -60.79
N ARG A 11 19.62 -30.48 -61.60
CA ARG A 11 18.14 -30.52 -61.53
C ARG A 11 17.56 -31.94 -61.66
N THR A 12 18.36 -32.91 -62.10
CA THR A 12 18.01 -34.31 -62.25
C THR A 12 18.16 -35.13 -60.96
N LEU A 13 18.90 -34.66 -59.95
CA LEU A 13 19.16 -35.44 -58.73
C LEU A 13 17.89 -35.80 -57.93
N PRO A 14 16.91 -34.90 -57.73
CA PRO A 14 15.66 -35.25 -57.04
C PRO A 14 14.85 -36.29 -57.81
N LEU A 15 14.87 -36.23 -59.14
CA LEU A 15 14.18 -37.18 -60.01
C LEU A 15 14.82 -38.56 -59.94
N VAL A 16 16.15 -38.65 -59.94
CA VAL A 16 16.89 -39.93 -59.81
C VAL A 16 16.64 -40.58 -58.44
N ILE A 17 16.60 -39.78 -57.36
CA ILE A 17 16.30 -40.29 -56.01
C ILE A 17 14.86 -40.81 -55.94
N LEU A 18 13.91 -40.07 -56.52
CA LEU A 18 12.50 -40.47 -56.55
C LEU A 18 12.30 -41.76 -57.36
N ASP A 19 12.94 -41.87 -58.52
CA ASP A 19 12.86 -43.06 -59.37
C ASP A 19 13.48 -44.28 -58.68
N TYR A 20 14.63 -44.11 -58.02
CA TYR A 20 15.28 -45.17 -57.24
C TYR A 20 14.42 -45.63 -56.07
N LEU A 21 13.77 -44.70 -55.35
CA LEU A 21 12.83 -45.01 -54.26
C LEU A 21 11.59 -45.75 -54.79
N LEU A 22 11.02 -45.33 -55.91
CA LEU A 22 9.87 -45.99 -56.53
C LEU A 22 10.23 -47.40 -57.04
N LEU A 23 11.40 -47.58 -57.65
CA LEU A 23 11.93 -48.88 -58.07
C LEU A 23 12.18 -49.83 -56.90
N THR A 24 12.69 -49.33 -55.78
CA THR A 24 12.93 -50.14 -54.58
C THR A 24 11.63 -50.48 -53.82
N LEU A 25 10.66 -49.58 -53.80
CA LEU A 25 9.35 -49.79 -53.17
C LEU A 25 8.42 -50.71 -53.97
N THR A 26 8.61 -50.81 -55.30
CA THR A 26 7.83 -51.70 -56.19
C THR A 26 8.49 -53.06 -56.42
N HIS A 27 9.65 -53.31 -55.80
CA HIS A 27 10.41 -54.55 -56.01
C HIS A 27 9.62 -55.79 -55.51
N ARG A 28 9.53 -56.86 -56.33
CA ARG A 28 8.71 -58.05 -56.02
C ARG A 28 9.09 -58.75 -54.70
N SER A 29 10.38 -58.79 -54.35
CA SER A 29 10.86 -59.36 -53.07
C SER A 29 10.43 -58.52 -51.84
N PRO A 30 9.72 -59.10 -50.86
CA PRO A 30 9.31 -58.41 -49.64
C PRO A 30 10.50 -58.06 -48.72
N PHE A 31 11.57 -58.86 -48.74
CA PHE A 31 12.79 -58.57 -47.97
C PHE A 31 13.46 -57.29 -48.47
N ARG A 32 13.65 -57.16 -49.80
CA ARG A 32 14.26 -55.95 -50.39
C ARG A 32 13.43 -54.69 -50.15
N ARG A 33 12.10 -54.80 -50.15
CA ARG A 33 11.19 -53.68 -49.80
C ARG A 33 11.37 -53.23 -48.35
N ARG A 34 11.44 -54.17 -47.40
CA ARG A 34 11.68 -53.86 -45.98
C ARG A 34 13.05 -53.23 -45.76
N THR A 35 14.10 -53.77 -46.36
CA THR A 35 15.46 -53.21 -46.24
C THR A 35 15.53 -51.81 -46.85
N ALA A 36 14.90 -51.58 -48.00
CA ALA A 36 14.85 -50.26 -48.63
C ALA A 36 14.08 -49.22 -47.78
N LEU A 37 12.96 -49.62 -47.16
CA LEU A 37 12.22 -48.75 -46.24
C LEU A 37 13.05 -48.36 -45.01
N VAL A 38 13.78 -49.32 -44.42
CA VAL A 38 14.67 -49.05 -43.29
C VAL A 38 15.78 -48.08 -43.70
N LEU A 39 16.42 -48.30 -44.84
CA LEU A 39 17.47 -47.41 -45.34
C LEU A 39 16.95 -46.01 -45.66
N ALA A 40 15.75 -45.90 -46.24
CA ALA A 40 15.10 -44.60 -46.49
C ALA A 40 14.80 -43.86 -45.18
N LEU A 41 14.32 -44.57 -44.16
CA LEU A 41 14.02 -44.00 -42.85
C LEU A 41 15.30 -43.52 -42.13
N VAL A 42 16.38 -44.32 -42.20
CA VAL A 42 17.72 -43.92 -41.71
C VAL A 42 18.23 -42.68 -42.46
N ALA A 43 18.10 -42.65 -43.79
CA ALA A 43 18.52 -41.49 -44.59
C ALA A 43 17.72 -40.22 -44.25
N ILE A 44 16.41 -40.33 -44.00
CA ILE A 44 15.56 -39.22 -43.56
C ILE A 44 16.00 -38.71 -42.18
N VAL A 45 16.26 -39.60 -41.22
CA VAL A 45 16.71 -39.22 -39.87
C VAL A 45 18.08 -38.55 -39.92
N LEU A 46 19.02 -39.09 -40.72
CA LEU A 46 20.33 -38.49 -40.92
C LEU A 46 20.23 -37.13 -41.61
N SER A 47 19.36 -36.99 -42.62
CA SER A 47 19.12 -35.71 -43.29
C SER A 47 18.52 -34.68 -42.34
N PHE A 48 17.59 -35.07 -41.46
CA PHE A 48 17.02 -34.18 -40.45
C PHE A 48 18.04 -33.74 -39.40
N ARG A 49 18.91 -34.66 -38.96
CA ARG A 49 20.06 -34.36 -38.08
C ARG A 49 21.00 -33.35 -38.75
N VAL A 50 21.44 -33.62 -39.98
CA VAL A 50 22.33 -32.72 -40.74
C VAL A 50 21.67 -31.36 -40.97
N LEU A 51 20.38 -31.30 -41.31
CA LEU A 51 19.65 -30.04 -41.47
C LEU A 51 19.49 -29.29 -40.14
N SER A 52 19.28 -30.00 -39.03
CA SER A 52 19.23 -29.41 -37.68
C SER A 52 20.59 -28.82 -37.29
N ASP A 53 21.67 -29.58 -37.52
CA ASP A 53 23.03 -29.17 -37.22
C ASP A 53 23.45 -28.00 -38.12
N LEU A 54 23.16 -28.06 -39.41
CA LEU A 54 23.39 -26.98 -40.37
C LEU A 54 22.56 -25.74 -40.00
N ARG A 55 21.31 -25.90 -39.56
CA ARG A 55 20.47 -24.79 -39.09
C ARG A 55 21.04 -24.16 -37.81
N SER A 56 21.56 -24.97 -36.89
CA SER A 56 22.22 -24.48 -35.67
C SER A 56 23.55 -23.77 -35.95
N PHE A 57 24.26 -24.21 -36.99
CA PHE A 57 25.52 -23.63 -37.43
C PHE A 57 25.32 -22.34 -38.23
N LEU A 58 24.35 -22.30 -39.14
CA LEU A 58 24.03 -21.14 -39.97
C LEU A 58 23.23 -20.07 -39.23
N ASN A 59 22.45 -20.48 -38.23
CA ASN A 59 21.86 -19.57 -37.24
C ASN A 59 22.52 -19.88 -35.89
N PRO A 60 23.81 -19.51 -35.70
CA PRO A 60 24.40 -19.60 -34.37
C PRO A 60 23.43 -18.88 -33.45
N SER A 61 23.00 -19.54 -32.39
CA SER A 61 22.07 -18.94 -31.43
C SER A 61 22.68 -17.59 -31.09
N ARG A 62 22.04 -16.49 -31.52
CA ARG A 62 22.46 -15.15 -31.13
C ARG A 62 22.63 -15.26 -29.63
N ALA A 63 23.86 -15.06 -29.15
CA ALA A 63 24.14 -15.13 -27.73
C ALA A 63 23.04 -14.31 -27.07
N LEU A 64 22.17 -14.99 -26.31
CA LEU A 64 21.05 -14.30 -25.69
C LEU A 64 21.69 -13.17 -24.90
N PRO A 65 21.26 -11.91 -25.10
CA PRO A 65 21.84 -10.80 -24.37
C PRO A 65 21.86 -11.18 -22.90
N THR A 66 23.03 -11.05 -22.27
CA THR A 66 23.20 -11.39 -20.87
C THR A 66 22.05 -10.74 -20.11
N PRO A 67 21.24 -11.52 -19.37
CA PRO A 67 20.09 -10.96 -18.70
C PRO A 67 20.50 -9.76 -17.84
N ALA A 68 19.73 -8.68 -17.86
CA ALA A 68 20.08 -7.43 -17.18
C ALA A 68 20.48 -7.63 -15.70
N TRP A 69 19.81 -8.56 -15.02
CA TRP A 69 20.08 -8.91 -13.62
C TRP A 69 21.50 -9.47 -13.37
N VAL A 70 22.14 -10.09 -14.37
CA VAL A 70 23.54 -10.56 -14.23
C VAL A 70 24.49 -9.37 -14.13
N ALA A 71 24.23 -8.31 -14.91
CA ALA A 71 25.01 -7.08 -14.83
C ALA A 71 24.74 -6.35 -13.50
N GLU A 72 23.50 -6.35 -13.02
CA GLU A 72 23.14 -5.80 -11.71
C GLU A 72 23.82 -6.56 -10.55
N ASP A 73 23.83 -7.89 -10.59
CA ASP A 73 24.52 -8.73 -9.59
C ASP A 73 26.03 -8.44 -9.60
N ALA A 74 26.64 -8.28 -10.78
CA ALA A 74 28.05 -7.91 -10.89
C ALA A 74 28.33 -6.51 -10.33
N LEU A 75 27.46 -5.53 -10.58
CA LEU A 75 27.55 -4.19 -10.00
C LEU A 75 27.32 -4.22 -8.48
N ALA A 76 26.40 -5.05 -8.01
CA ALA A 76 26.12 -5.24 -6.59
C ALA A 76 27.32 -5.85 -5.86
N ALA A 77 27.95 -6.87 -6.46
CA ALA A 77 29.16 -7.50 -5.93
C ALA A 77 30.37 -6.55 -5.93
N ALA A 78 30.47 -5.69 -6.94
CA ALA A 78 31.54 -4.68 -7.04
C ALA A 78 31.31 -3.45 -6.14
N TYR A 79 30.14 -3.30 -5.53
CA TYR A 79 29.81 -2.12 -4.73
C TYR A 79 30.71 -2.00 -3.48
N GLN A 80 31.37 -0.85 -3.36
CA GLN A 80 32.12 -0.44 -2.19
C GLN A 80 31.45 0.78 -1.56
N ALA A 81 31.09 0.67 -0.28
CA ALA A 81 30.50 1.79 0.44
C ALA A 81 31.55 2.87 0.66
N ALA A 82 31.19 4.12 0.35
CA ALA A 82 32.01 5.26 0.74
C ALA A 82 32.08 5.36 2.28
N PRO A 83 33.20 5.85 2.84
CA PRO A 83 33.27 6.17 4.26
C PRO A 83 32.15 7.13 4.67
N PRO A 84 31.53 6.95 5.86
CA PRO A 84 30.48 7.84 6.35
C PRO A 84 30.93 9.30 6.43
N THR A 85 30.05 10.22 6.04
CA THR A 85 30.28 11.66 6.23
C THR A 85 30.09 12.05 7.69
N ARG A 86 30.58 13.24 8.07
CA ARG A 86 30.36 13.79 9.43
C ARG A 86 28.86 13.95 9.76
N GLU A 87 28.04 14.28 8.76
CA GLU A 87 26.59 14.38 8.91
C GLU A 87 25.96 13.01 9.16
N GLN A 88 26.38 11.99 8.41
CA GLN A 88 25.95 10.61 8.59
C GLN A 88 26.34 10.04 9.97
N GLU A 89 27.54 10.37 10.48
CA GLU A 89 27.95 10.02 11.84
C GLU A 89 27.09 10.68 12.92
N SER A 90 26.81 11.98 12.77
CA SER A 90 25.90 12.72 13.65
C SER A 90 24.49 12.11 13.62
N ASN A 91 24.01 11.76 12.42
CA ASN A 91 22.71 11.13 12.25
C ASN A 91 22.67 9.74 12.91
N TYR A 92 23.72 8.94 12.76
CA TYR A 92 23.84 7.64 13.43
C TYR A 92 23.73 7.78 14.96
N ALA A 93 24.42 8.74 15.56
CA ALA A 93 24.35 9.01 17.00
C ALA A 93 22.93 9.44 17.43
N ARG A 94 22.31 10.34 16.65
CA ARG A 94 20.93 10.80 16.87
C ARG A 94 19.93 9.65 16.82
N LEU A 95 20.00 8.79 15.80
CA LEU A 95 19.13 7.62 15.65
C LEU A 95 19.35 6.59 16.75
N THR A 96 20.60 6.39 17.17
CA THR A 96 20.93 5.52 18.30
C THR A 96 20.26 6.00 19.58
N SER A 97 20.36 7.30 19.89
CA SER A 97 19.71 7.91 21.05
C SER A 97 18.17 7.80 20.96
N LEU A 98 17.60 8.06 19.78
CA LEU A 98 16.17 7.89 19.54
C LEU A 98 15.70 6.46 19.85
N ILE A 99 16.42 5.45 19.37
CA ILE A 99 16.09 4.03 19.61
C ILE A 99 16.21 3.66 21.10
N GLU A 100 17.26 4.15 21.78
CA GLU A 100 17.50 3.85 23.20
C GLU A 100 16.44 4.43 24.12
N GLN A 101 15.86 5.58 23.76
CA GLN A 101 14.76 6.20 24.50
C GLN A 101 13.43 5.45 24.34
N ARG A 102 13.28 4.67 23.26
CA ARG A 102 12.03 3.92 23.00
C ARG A 102 11.88 2.74 23.95
N ARG A 103 10.66 2.56 24.43
CA ARG A 103 10.21 1.43 25.24
C ARG A 103 8.83 1.03 24.75
N SER A 104 8.62 -0.26 24.53
CA SER A 104 7.31 -0.74 24.14
C SER A 104 6.30 -0.55 25.28
N ALA A 105 5.09 -0.14 24.95
CA ALA A 105 3.95 -0.07 25.85
C ALA A 105 3.44 -1.46 26.26
N TYR A 106 3.80 -2.49 25.48
CA TYR A 106 3.40 -3.86 25.73
C TYR A 106 4.28 -4.53 26.82
N PRO A 107 3.67 -5.17 27.83
CA PRO A 107 4.44 -5.84 28.87
C PRO A 107 5.06 -7.13 28.33
N SER A 108 6.30 -7.38 28.75
CA SER A 108 7.03 -8.59 28.33
C SER A 108 6.39 -9.91 28.80
N SER A 109 5.64 -9.87 29.90
CA SER A 109 4.88 -11.02 30.40
C SER A 109 3.88 -11.56 29.39
N ALA A 110 3.31 -10.71 28.53
CA ALA A 110 2.35 -11.10 27.50
C ALA A 110 2.98 -11.93 26.36
N PHE A 111 4.32 -11.98 26.27
CA PHE A 111 5.05 -12.66 25.19
C PHE A 111 5.90 -13.83 25.68
N ARG A 112 5.63 -14.31 26.90
CA ARG A 112 6.17 -15.58 27.38
C ARG A 112 5.43 -16.76 26.74
N GLU A 113 6.13 -17.87 26.55
CA GLU A 113 5.59 -19.10 25.93
C GLU A 113 4.21 -19.53 26.48
N PRO A 114 3.93 -19.51 27.80
CA PRO A 114 2.60 -19.86 28.31
C PRO A 114 1.49 -18.91 27.86
N ALA A 115 1.77 -17.60 27.77
CA ALA A 115 0.81 -16.58 27.35
C ALA A 115 0.50 -16.71 25.84
N LEU A 116 1.52 -16.95 25.03
CA LEU A 116 1.38 -17.13 23.58
C LEU A 116 0.59 -18.38 23.18
N ARG A 117 0.57 -19.42 24.03
CA ARG A 117 -0.17 -20.68 23.78
C ARG A 117 -1.66 -20.61 24.11
N GLY A 118 -2.20 -19.43 24.45
CA GLY A 118 -3.63 -19.23 24.68
C GLY A 118 -4.14 -19.75 26.03
N GLY A 119 -3.26 -19.88 27.03
CA GLY A 119 -3.62 -20.40 28.36
C GLY A 119 -4.34 -19.40 29.28
N VAL A 120 -4.44 -18.12 28.90
CA VAL A 120 -5.11 -17.08 29.71
C VAL A 120 -6.45 -16.76 29.08
N LYS A 121 -7.54 -17.13 29.76
CA LYS A 121 -8.91 -17.10 29.21
C LYS A 121 -9.49 -15.69 28.99
N ASP A 122 -8.88 -14.64 29.53
CA ASP A 122 -9.56 -13.35 29.72
C ASP A 122 -8.88 -12.13 29.04
N ALA A 123 -7.80 -12.30 28.27
CA ALA A 123 -7.19 -11.22 27.50
C ALA A 123 -6.91 -11.67 26.06
N LYS A 124 -7.17 -10.82 25.05
CA LYS A 124 -6.72 -11.07 23.68
C LYS A 124 -5.20 -11.30 23.73
N PRO A 125 -4.70 -12.51 23.46
CA PRO A 125 -3.30 -12.82 23.66
C PRO A 125 -2.49 -12.00 22.66
N GLY A 126 -1.40 -11.40 23.14
CA GLY A 126 -0.37 -10.87 22.25
C GLY A 126 0.09 -11.98 21.31
N VAL A 127 0.34 -11.65 20.06
CA VAL A 127 0.92 -12.56 19.08
C VAL A 127 2.42 -12.33 18.94
N ALA A 128 3.19 -13.41 18.93
CA ALA A 128 4.61 -13.34 18.60
C ALA A 128 4.80 -13.12 17.09
N VAL A 129 5.79 -12.30 16.74
CA VAL A 129 6.04 -11.86 15.37
C VAL A 129 7.49 -12.14 15.00
N THR A 130 7.68 -12.57 13.76
CA THR A 130 8.98 -12.60 13.10
C THR A 130 9.17 -11.33 12.29
N ALA A 131 10.15 -10.49 12.64
CA ALA A 131 10.54 -9.37 11.79
C ALA A 131 11.38 -9.87 10.61
N ILE A 132 11.08 -9.38 9.42
CA ILE A 132 11.78 -9.67 8.18
C ILE A 132 12.43 -8.37 7.73
N VAL A 133 13.76 -8.37 7.69
CA VAL A 133 14.54 -7.21 7.27
C VAL A 133 15.19 -7.49 5.93
N LEU A 134 14.82 -6.71 4.91
CA LEU A 134 15.51 -6.75 3.64
C LEU A 134 16.77 -5.88 3.73
N HIS A 135 17.92 -6.49 3.51
CA HIS A 135 19.20 -5.80 3.56
C HIS A 135 19.89 -5.81 2.20
N TRP A 136 20.55 -4.71 1.86
CA TRP A 136 21.50 -4.68 0.75
C TRP A 136 22.84 -4.03 1.12
N LYS A 137 22.94 -2.70 1.07
CA LYS A 137 24.25 -2.02 1.08
C LYS A 137 24.66 -1.53 2.46
N ARG A 138 23.67 -1.32 3.35
CA ARG A 138 23.82 -0.49 4.57
C ARG A 138 23.93 -1.33 5.83
N ARG A 139 25.14 -1.75 6.19
CA ARG A 139 25.40 -2.57 7.38
C ARG A 139 25.15 -1.81 8.69
N ARG A 140 25.59 -0.56 8.83
CA ARG A 140 25.26 0.31 9.98
C ARG A 140 23.77 0.63 10.03
N GLY A 141 23.14 0.85 8.89
CA GLY A 141 21.68 1.05 8.81
C GLY A 141 20.92 -0.19 9.30
N LEU A 142 21.31 -1.37 8.83
CA LEU A 142 20.80 -2.65 9.30
C LEU A 142 20.97 -2.81 10.83
N GLN A 143 22.14 -2.48 11.39
CA GLN A 143 22.35 -2.54 12.84
C GLN A 143 21.38 -1.64 13.62
N LEU A 144 21.04 -0.45 13.10
CA LEU A 144 20.04 0.42 13.73
C LEU A 144 18.64 -0.19 13.68
N VAL A 145 18.23 -0.74 12.53
CA VAL A 145 16.93 -1.43 12.38
C VAL A 145 16.85 -2.61 13.36
N LEU A 146 17.89 -3.46 13.41
CA LEU A 146 17.97 -4.60 14.32
C LEU A 146 17.89 -4.17 15.79
N LYS A 147 18.64 -3.12 16.18
CA LYS A 147 18.59 -2.56 17.53
C LYS A 147 17.18 -2.05 17.86
N HIS A 148 16.54 -1.35 16.93
CA HIS A 148 15.18 -0.84 17.08
C HIS A 148 14.14 -1.94 17.27
N LEU A 149 14.15 -2.96 16.41
CA LEU A 149 13.20 -4.08 16.49
C LEU A 149 13.33 -4.87 17.79
N SER A 150 14.55 -5.00 18.33
CA SER A 150 14.79 -5.68 19.61
C SER A 150 14.18 -4.98 20.83
N ARG A 151 13.73 -3.72 20.69
CA ARG A 151 13.05 -2.98 21.76
C ARG A 151 11.63 -3.45 22.03
N TYR A 152 11.05 -4.22 21.12
CA TYR A 152 9.64 -4.60 21.16
C TYR A 152 9.47 -6.08 21.52
N PRO A 153 8.76 -6.40 22.63
CA PRO A 153 8.69 -7.76 23.15
C PRO A 153 7.88 -8.72 22.26
N PHE A 154 7.02 -8.20 21.39
CA PHE A 154 6.30 -9.00 20.40
C PHE A 154 7.20 -9.47 19.24
N ILE A 155 8.35 -8.84 19.00
CA ILE A 155 9.35 -9.33 18.05
C ILE A 155 10.17 -10.43 18.73
N ARG A 156 10.01 -11.68 18.28
CA ARG A 156 10.65 -12.86 18.90
C ARG A 156 11.70 -13.51 18.00
N GLU A 157 11.63 -13.23 16.71
CA GLU A 157 12.60 -13.68 15.71
C GLU A 157 12.84 -12.51 14.75
N VAL A 158 14.07 -12.37 14.28
CA VAL A 158 14.42 -11.49 13.16
C VAL A 158 15.11 -12.32 12.09
N ILE A 159 14.60 -12.26 10.87
CA ILE A 159 15.22 -12.83 9.70
C ILE A 159 15.73 -11.70 8.82
N VAL A 160 17.05 -11.63 8.63
CA VAL A 160 17.68 -10.74 7.66
C VAL A 160 17.83 -11.49 6.35
N TRP A 161 17.22 -10.98 5.29
CA TRP A 161 17.50 -11.43 3.93
C TRP A 161 18.55 -10.50 3.32
N ASN A 162 19.77 -11.00 3.20
CA ASN A 162 20.88 -10.25 2.64
C ASN A 162 20.91 -10.40 1.12
N ASN A 163 20.50 -9.33 0.42
CA ASN A 163 20.48 -9.22 -1.04
C ASN A 163 21.83 -8.77 -1.64
N ARG A 164 22.93 -8.74 -0.88
CA ARG A 164 24.24 -8.34 -1.39
C ARG A 164 25.06 -9.57 -1.79
N PRO A 165 25.19 -9.88 -3.10
CA PRO A 165 25.98 -11.02 -3.54
C PRO A 165 27.46 -10.83 -3.20
N GLY A 166 28.12 -11.90 -2.77
CA GLY A 166 29.56 -11.89 -2.48
C GLY A 166 29.96 -11.29 -1.13
N VAL A 167 28.99 -10.84 -0.32
CA VAL A 167 29.24 -10.40 1.06
C VAL A 167 28.35 -11.20 1.98
N ASP A 168 28.94 -12.11 2.74
CA ASP A 168 28.23 -12.88 3.75
C ASP A 168 28.14 -12.12 5.05
N LEU A 169 26.93 -12.07 5.60
CA LEU A 169 26.66 -11.61 6.96
C LEU A 169 26.48 -12.82 7.88
N THR A 170 26.87 -12.65 9.13
CA THR A 170 26.77 -13.63 10.21
C THR A 170 26.04 -13.02 11.41
N PRO A 171 25.37 -13.81 12.26
CA PRO A 171 24.72 -13.27 13.45
C PRO A 171 25.68 -12.49 14.36
N ASP A 172 26.95 -12.91 14.45
CA ASP A 172 27.99 -12.25 15.27
C ASP A 172 28.35 -10.84 14.77
N ASP A 173 27.99 -10.51 13.53
CA ASP A 173 28.14 -9.15 12.99
C ASP A 173 27.24 -8.12 13.68
N PHE A 174 26.24 -8.58 14.44
CA PHE A 174 25.21 -7.75 15.06
C PHE A 174 24.96 -8.10 16.52
N THR A 175 24.81 -7.09 17.36
CA THR A 175 24.42 -7.29 18.76
C THR A 175 22.96 -6.92 18.96
N LEU A 176 22.16 -7.89 19.41
CA LEU A 176 20.77 -7.70 19.81
C LEU A 176 20.67 -7.71 21.34
N SER A 177 19.90 -6.77 21.88
CA SER A 177 19.63 -6.69 23.32
C SER A 177 18.24 -7.20 23.63
N SER A 178 18.02 -7.62 24.87
CA SER A 178 16.67 -7.85 25.37
C SER A 178 15.86 -6.55 25.35
N PRO A 179 14.53 -6.62 25.22
CA PRO A 179 13.68 -5.46 25.37
C PRO A 179 13.96 -4.75 26.72
N PRO A 180 13.94 -3.41 26.77
CA PRO A 180 14.25 -2.67 27.99
C PRO A 180 13.30 -3.02 29.14
N GLY A 181 13.85 -3.33 30.31
CA GLY A 181 13.05 -3.71 31.49
C GLY A 181 12.40 -5.09 31.39
N SER A 182 12.86 -5.93 30.46
CA SER A 182 12.35 -7.27 30.21
C SER A 182 13.30 -8.35 30.71
N ASP A 183 12.73 -9.49 31.12
CA ASP A 183 13.45 -10.74 31.34
C ASP A 183 13.42 -11.67 30.11
N LEU A 184 12.78 -11.24 29.01
CA LEU A 184 12.79 -11.99 27.76
C LEU A 184 14.20 -12.00 27.17
N PRO A 185 14.62 -13.11 26.52
CA PRO A 185 15.85 -13.11 25.75
C PRO A 185 15.70 -12.18 24.53
N PRO A 186 16.82 -11.68 23.97
CA PRO A 186 16.84 -10.98 22.69
C PRO A 186 16.15 -11.84 21.61
N PRO A 187 15.57 -11.22 20.56
CA PRO A 187 14.98 -11.98 19.48
C PRO A 187 16.03 -12.83 18.76
N VAL A 188 15.64 -14.01 18.30
CA VAL A 188 16.54 -14.92 17.59
C VAL A 188 16.87 -14.33 16.22
N LEU A 189 18.15 -14.07 15.95
CA LEU A 189 18.63 -13.56 14.66
C LEU A 189 18.97 -14.72 13.72
N ARG A 190 18.37 -14.72 12.53
CA ARG A 190 18.73 -15.59 11.42
C ARG A 190 19.08 -14.74 10.21
N ILE A 191 20.12 -15.13 9.49
CA ILE A 191 20.58 -14.42 8.30
C ILE A 191 20.58 -15.39 7.13
N PHE A 192 19.98 -14.98 6.02
CA PHE A 192 20.04 -15.68 4.74
C PHE A 192 20.85 -14.83 3.75
N ASN A 193 22.05 -15.31 3.42
CA ASN A 193 22.90 -14.70 2.40
C ASN A 193 22.47 -15.19 1.02
N SER A 194 21.86 -14.30 0.24
CA SER A 194 21.37 -14.63 -1.09
C SER A 194 22.54 -14.62 -2.10
N PRO A 195 22.67 -15.64 -2.98
CA PRO A 195 23.73 -15.68 -3.99
C PRO A 195 23.54 -14.65 -5.12
N SER A 196 22.36 -14.04 -5.20
CA SER A 196 22.00 -12.99 -6.15
C SER A 196 21.09 -11.98 -5.47
N ASN A 197 21.01 -10.76 -5.99
CA ASN A 197 20.04 -9.80 -5.49
C ASN A 197 18.63 -10.17 -6.01
N VAL A 198 17.77 -10.63 -5.10
CA VAL A 198 16.38 -11.00 -5.43
C VAL A 198 15.37 -9.93 -5.06
N HIS A 199 15.84 -8.71 -4.74
CA HIS A 199 15.02 -7.55 -4.43
C HIS A 199 13.93 -7.89 -3.39
N ASP A 200 12.67 -7.48 -3.61
CA ASP A 200 11.58 -7.62 -2.66
C ASP A 200 11.14 -9.07 -2.42
N ALA A 201 11.43 -9.97 -3.38
CA ALA A 201 11.09 -11.39 -3.24
C ALA A 201 11.70 -12.01 -1.99
N GLY A 202 12.88 -11.53 -1.59
CA GLY A 202 13.59 -11.95 -0.38
C GLY A 202 12.74 -11.87 0.89
N LYS A 203 11.91 -10.82 1.01
CA LYS A 203 11.03 -10.62 2.16
C LYS A 203 10.01 -11.76 2.28
N HIS A 204 9.40 -12.16 1.17
CA HIS A 204 8.40 -13.22 1.14
C HIS A 204 9.01 -14.60 1.37
N PHE A 205 10.19 -14.88 0.80
CA PHE A 205 10.92 -16.11 1.10
C PHE A 205 11.23 -16.20 2.59
N ALA A 206 11.81 -15.15 3.17
CA ALA A 206 12.12 -15.10 4.60
C ALA A 206 10.88 -15.28 5.47
N CYS A 207 9.77 -14.59 5.16
CA CYS A 207 8.52 -14.75 5.89
C CYS A 207 7.98 -16.19 5.81
N SER A 208 8.03 -16.84 4.65
CA SER A 208 7.57 -18.23 4.52
C SER A 208 8.36 -19.20 5.42
N LEU A 209 9.62 -18.85 5.76
CA LEU A 209 10.52 -19.59 6.64
C LEU A 209 10.46 -19.13 8.11
N ALA A 210 9.62 -18.15 8.43
CA ALA A 210 9.45 -17.61 9.78
C ALA A 210 8.95 -18.68 10.75
N LYS A 211 9.43 -18.66 11.99
CA LYS A 211 8.95 -19.55 13.06
C LYS A 211 7.54 -19.17 13.52
N HIS A 212 7.24 -17.87 13.55
CA HIS A 212 5.97 -17.36 14.05
C HIS A 212 4.93 -17.22 12.93
N PRO A 213 3.62 -17.29 13.27
CA PRO A 213 2.55 -17.19 12.27
C PRO A 213 2.32 -15.77 11.74
N HIS A 214 3.03 -14.77 12.27
CA HIS A 214 2.89 -13.36 11.91
C HIS A 214 4.26 -12.80 11.53
N CYS A 215 4.28 -12.01 10.45
CA CYS A 215 5.48 -11.34 9.95
C CYS A 215 5.35 -9.82 10.12
N TYR A 216 6.49 -9.15 10.30
CA TYR A 216 6.64 -7.70 10.19
C TYR A 216 7.71 -7.38 9.13
N PHE A 217 7.41 -6.59 8.11
CA PHE A 217 8.39 -6.22 7.06
C PHE A 217 9.02 -4.86 7.34
N ASN A 218 10.33 -4.73 7.11
CA ASN A 218 11.07 -3.47 7.17
C ASN A 218 12.30 -3.52 6.26
N ASP A 219 12.60 -2.43 5.57
CA ASP A 219 13.83 -2.26 4.79
C ASP A 219 14.93 -1.64 5.66
N ASP A 220 16.16 -1.58 5.14
CA ASP A 220 17.30 -1.00 5.85
C ASP A 220 17.47 0.53 5.68
N ASP A 221 16.49 1.24 5.08
CA ASP A 221 16.46 2.72 4.97
C ASP A 221 15.56 3.42 5.99
N TRP A 222 14.67 2.72 6.68
CA TRP A 222 13.61 3.37 7.44
C TRP A 222 13.51 2.80 8.86
N LEU A 223 13.36 3.71 9.83
CA LEU A 223 12.88 3.36 11.16
C LEU A 223 11.42 3.75 11.28
N ASN A 224 10.56 2.74 11.41
CA ASN A 224 9.19 2.94 11.84
C ASN A 224 9.16 3.09 13.36
N ILE A 225 8.99 4.30 13.86
CA ILE A 225 8.94 4.61 15.29
C ILE A 225 7.55 4.40 15.93
N TYR A 226 6.57 3.94 15.14
CA TYR A 226 5.16 3.75 15.52
C TYR A 226 4.76 2.27 15.65
N MET A 227 5.66 1.46 16.20
CA MET A 227 5.52 0.00 16.21
C MET A 227 4.42 -0.47 17.15
N ASP A 228 4.25 0.13 18.33
CA ASP A 228 3.23 -0.32 19.28
C ASP A 228 1.83 0.03 18.77
N ALA A 229 1.66 1.22 18.19
CA ALA A 229 0.40 1.63 17.58
C ALA A 229 0.05 0.75 16.38
N LEU A 230 1.04 0.47 15.51
CA LEU A 230 0.86 -0.41 14.35
C LEU A 230 0.53 -1.84 14.77
N TYR A 231 1.23 -2.37 15.78
CA TYR A 231 0.96 -3.68 16.34
C TYR A 231 -0.42 -3.75 17.01
N THR A 232 -0.82 -2.69 17.75
CA THR A 232 -2.15 -2.61 18.37
C THR A 232 -3.25 -2.70 17.33
N LYS A 233 -3.12 -1.95 16.23
CA LYS A 233 -4.09 -2.04 15.13
C LYS A 233 -4.10 -3.41 14.49
N TYR A 234 -2.94 -4.00 14.25
CA TYR A 234 -2.84 -5.35 13.70
C TYR A 234 -3.63 -6.38 14.53
N LEU A 235 -3.60 -6.26 15.86
CA LEU A 235 -4.39 -7.10 16.77
C LEU A 235 -5.91 -6.80 16.73
N GLU A 236 -6.32 -5.60 16.32
CA GLU A 236 -7.74 -5.23 16.18
C GLU A 236 -8.36 -5.75 14.89
N SER A 237 -7.60 -5.82 13.80
CA SER A 237 -8.04 -6.19 12.44
C SER A 237 -8.32 -7.68 12.25
N GLY A 238 -9.00 -8.32 13.22
CA GLY A 238 -9.34 -9.74 13.22
C GLY A 238 -9.98 -10.22 11.91
N SER A 239 -9.67 -11.47 11.53
CA SER A 239 -10.02 -12.12 10.27
C SER A 239 -11.54 -12.33 10.12
N GLY A 240 -12.25 -11.35 9.57
CA GLY A 240 -13.61 -11.52 9.07
C GLY A 240 -13.63 -12.22 7.71
N GLY A 241 -14.77 -12.81 7.35
CA GLY A 241 -15.06 -13.43 6.06
C GLY A 241 -16.39 -12.99 5.44
N SER A 242 -16.77 -13.49 4.24
CA SER A 242 -17.39 -12.67 3.18
C SER A 242 -17.39 -13.31 1.78
N SER A 243 -18.30 -12.97 0.86
CA SER A 243 -18.34 -13.46 -0.53
C SER A 243 -19.15 -12.57 -1.47
N ASP A 244 -18.56 -12.06 -2.54
CA ASP A 244 -18.92 -12.36 -3.94
C ASP A 244 -17.74 -11.95 -4.84
N ILE A 245 -17.79 -12.07 -6.18
CA ILE A 245 -16.59 -11.79 -7.00
C ILE A 245 -16.20 -10.30 -6.92
N ASP A 246 -15.12 -10.05 -6.20
CA ASP A 246 -14.78 -8.78 -5.56
C ASP A 246 -13.29 -8.47 -5.78
N LEU A 247 -12.98 -7.54 -6.69
CA LEU A 247 -11.63 -6.98 -6.80
C LEU A 247 -11.49 -5.82 -5.80
N HIS A 248 -11.13 -6.14 -4.55
CA HIS A 248 -10.99 -5.16 -3.45
C HIS A 248 -9.54 -4.97 -3.09
N THR A 249 -8.79 -4.30 -3.95
CA THR A 249 -7.34 -4.28 -3.84
C THR A 249 -6.78 -2.87 -3.72
N GLY A 250 -5.69 -2.74 -2.97
CA GLY A 250 -4.92 -1.50 -2.90
C GLY A 250 -3.41 -1.75 -2.95
N PHE A 251 -2.69 -0.77 -3.46
CA PHE A 251 -1.23 -0.77 -3.39
C PHE A 251 -0.79 -0.24 -2.02
N THR A 252 0.20 -0.88 -1.41
CA THR A 252 0.95 -0.33 -0.28
C THR A 252 2.42 -0.68 -0.40
N TRP A 253 3.28 0.21 0.11
CA TRP A 253 4.71 -0.04 0.21
C TRP A 253 5.02 -0.77 1.52
N LEU A 254 5.48 -2.03 1.45
CA LEU A 254 5.63 -2.88 2.64
C LEU A 254 6.94 -2.62 3.41
N GLY A 255 7.95 -2.10 2.73
CA GLY A 255 9.30 -1.89 3.25
C GLY A 255 9.41 -0.88 4.41
N THR A 256 8.38 -0.10 4.67
CA THR A 256 8.40 0.95 5.70
C THR A 256 7.74 0.53 7.02
N GLY A 257 7.34 -0.74 7.15
CA GLY A 257 6.70 -1.29 8.33
C GLY A 257 5.32 -1.83 8.04
N SER A 258 5.17 -3.15 8.03
CA SER A 258 3.89 -3.80 7.70
C SER A 258 3.73 -5.11 8.45
N PHE A 259 2.59 -5.29 9.15
CA PHE A 259 2.24 -6.55 9.80
C PHE A 259 1.22 -7.34 8.99
N PHE A 260 1.41 -8.64 8.90
CA PHE A 260 0.43 -9.55 8.31
C PHE A 260 0.71 -11.02 8.67
N PRO A 261 -0.27 -11.92 8.49
CA PRO A 261 -0.06 -13.35 8.69
C PRO A 261 0.96 -13.94 7.71
N ARG A 262 1.86 -14.80 8.20
CA ARG A 262 2.82 -15.58 7.40
C ARG A 262 2.18 -16.35 6.24
N ALA A 263 0.95 -16.81 6.47
CA ALA A 263 0.16 -17.52 5.48
C ALA A 263 -0.01 -16.71 4.18
N LEU A 264 -0.05 -15.37 4.24
CA LEU A 264 -0.18 -14.52 3.06
C LEU A 264 1.08 -14.59 2.18
N SER A 265 2.28 -14.48 2.75
CA SER A 265 3.53 -14.64 1.97
C SER A 265 3.67 -16.05 1.41
N THR A 266 3.34 -17.07 2.21
CA THR A 266 3.41 -18.47 1.76
C THR A 266 2.49 -18.71 0.56
N ARG A 267 1.25 -18.22 0.66
CA ARG A 267 0.27 -18.26 -0.42
C ARG A 267 0.74 -17.48 -1.63
N PHE A 268 1.26 -16.27 -1.46
CA PHE A 268 1.75 -15.45 -2.55
C PHE A 268 2.85 -16.17 -3.34
N LEU A 269 3.82 -16.78 -2.65
CA LEU A 269 4.86 -17.59 -3.31
C LEU A 269 4.28 -18.79 -4.07
N GLN A 270 3.29 -19.47 -3.51
CA GLN A 270 2.58 -20.55 -4.21
C GLN A 270 1.87 -20.04 -5.46
N GLN A 271 1.19 -18.89 -5.38
CA GLN A 271 0.51 -18.25 -6.51
C GLN A 271 1.50 -17.85 -7.62
N GLN A 272 2.68 -17.33 -7.26
CA GLN A 272 3.72 -17.01 -8.24
C GLN A 272 4.17 -18.24 -9.04
N SER A 273 4.21 -19.40 -8.38
CA SER A 273 4.63 -20.68 -8.99
C SER A 273 3.51 -21.41 -9.74
N ALA A 274 2.24 -21.01 -9.55
CA ALA A 274 1.08 -21.72 -10.06
C ALA A 274 0.66 -21.22 -11.45
N ALA A 275 0.34 -22.16 -12.36
CA ALA A 275 -0.34 -21.86 -13.63
C ALA A 275 -1.74 -21.28 -13.34
N PRO A 276 -2.36 -20.47 -14.22
CA PRO A 276 -2.07 -20.29 -15.64
C PRO A 276 -1.18 -19.07 -15.98
N ILE A 277 -0.89 -18.19 -15.03
CA ILE A 277 -0.04 -17.01 -15.27
C ILE A 277 1.08 -16.96 -14.22
N PRO A 278 2.16 -17.74 -14.39
CA PRO A 278 3.32 -17.61 -13.51
C PRO A 278 3.90 -16.21 -13.64
N LEU A 279 4.34 -15.63 -12.52
CA LEU A 279 5.09 -14.37 -12.58
C LEU A 279 6.44 -14.61 -13.25
N ARG A 280 6.81 -13.69 -14.12
CA ARG A 280 8.16 -13.67 -14.68
C ARG A 280 9.18 -13.30 -13.59
N ARG A 281 10.46 -13.59 -13.82
CA ARG A 281 11.51 -13.28 -12.84
C ARG A 281 11.57 -11.78 -12.53
N ASP A 282 11.50 -10.91 -13.53
CA ASP A 282 11.44 -9.45 -13.36
C ASP A 282 10.25 -8.99 -12.51
N GLN A 283 9.07 -9.60 -12.69
CA GLN A 283 7.89 -9.33 -11.85
C GLN A 283 8.07 -9.85 -10.42
N THR A 284 8.79 -10.97 -10.26
CA THR A 284 9.10 -11.53 -8.94
C THR A 284 10.06 -10.63 -8.17
N LEU A 285 11.02 -9.97 -8.84
CA LEU A 285 11.94 -9.04 -8.20
C LEU A 285 11.21 -7.85 -7.55
N VAL A 286 10.10 -7.41 -8.14
CA VAL A 286 9.23 -6.33 -7.59
C VAL A 286 8.03 -6.92 -6.83
N ALA A 287 8.25 -8.02 -6.11
CA ALA A 287 7.23 -8.77 -5.40
C ALA A 287 6.30 -7.89 -4.53
N ASP A 288 6.81 -6.87 -3.86
CA ASP A 288 6.01 -5.97 -3.01
C ASP A 288 4.88 -5.29 -3.81
N MET A 289 5.13 -4.92 -5.09
CA MET A 289 4.13 -4.35 -6.00
C MET A 289 2.98 -5.32 -6.26
N PHE A 290 3.27 -6.61 -6.34
CA PHE A 290 2.29 -7.65 -6.63
C PHE A 290 1.61 -8.13 -5.36
N PHE A 291 2.34 -8.29 -4.27
CA PHE A 291 1.86 -8.90 -3.04
C PHE A 291 0.64 -8.18 -2.50
N SER A 292 0.73 -6.87 -2.23
CA SER A 292 -0.39 -6.14 -1.62
C SER A 292 -1.64 -6.23 -2.48
N LEU A 293 -1.45 -6.16 -3.80
CA LEU A 293 -2.55 -6.25 -4.74
C LEU A 293 -3.16 -7.65 -4.77
N TRP A 294 -2.32 -8.67 -4.78
CA TRP A 294 -2.74 -10.07 -4.86
C TRP A 294 -3.27 -10.60 -3.53
N THR A 295 -3.14 -9.82 -2.45
CA THR A 295 -3.93 -10.03 -1.25
C THR A 295 -5.41 -9.71 -1.44
N ASN A 296 -5.80 -9.09 -2.57
CA ASN A 296 -7.19 -8.74 -2.89
C ASN A 296 -7.98 -8.20 -1.68
N SER A 297 -7.29 -7.38 -0.88
CA SER A 297 -7.81 -6.68 0.29
C SER A 297 -7.24 -5.26 0.26
N TYR A 298 -8.00 -4.28 0.76
CA TYR A 298 -7.47 -2.92 0.92
C TYR A 298 -6.47 -2.92 2.09
N PRO A 299 -5.16 -2.69 1.84
CA PRO A 299 -4.22 -2.56 2.93
C PRO A 299 -4.59 -1.32 3.76
N GLU A 300 -4.65 -1.49 5.08
CA GLU A 300 -4.79 -0.37 6.00
C GLU A 300 -3.46 0.38 6.03
N GLN A 301 -3.47 1.64 5.58
CA GLN A 301 -2.28 2.47 5.45
C GLN A 301 -2.41 3.72 6.31
N TRP A 302 -1.30 4.14 6.92
CA TRP A 302 -1.25 5.35 7.73
C TRP A 302 -0.17 6.30 7.23
N PRO A 303 -0.52 7.57 6.96
CA PRO A 303 0.46 8.57 6.57
C PRO A 303 1.19 9.10 7.80
N ASN A 304 2.39 8.59 8.03
CA ASN A 304 3.22 8.91 9.20
C ASN A 304 4.59 9.43 8.79
N ASP A 305 5.16 10.31 9.61
CA ASP A 305 6.54 10.76 9.48
C ASP A 305 7.49 9.63 9.87
N LEU A 306 7.94 8.87 8.88
CA LEU A 306 8.98 7.85 9.05
C LEU A 306 10.35 8.50 9.20
N VAL A 307 11.26 7.81 9.91
CA VAL A 307 12.61 8.33 10.15
C VAL A 307 13.58 7.69 9.15
N PRO A 308 14.14 8.45 8.19
CA PRO A 308 15.11 7.91 7.24
C PRO A 308 16.45 7.59 7.93
N ILE A 309 17.08 6.52 7.48
CA ILE A 309 18.39 6.03 7.91
C ILE A 309 19.43 6.42 6.87
N ASP A 310 19.98 7.62 7.04
CA ASP A 310 21.11 8.12 6.25
C ASP A 310 22.37 8.14 7.12
N VAL A 311 23.07 7.01 7.17
CA VAL A 311 24.22 6.79 8.09
C VAL A 311 25.46 6.21 7.41
N GLU A 312 25.35 5.76 6.16
CA GLU A 312 26.48 5.28 5.36
C GLU A 312 26.11 5.18 3.87
N GLY A 313 27.13 5.18 3.01
CA GLY A 313 26.97 5.03 1.57
C GLY A 313 26.59 6.33 0.85
N GLY A 314 26.51 6.23 -0.48
CA GLY A 314 25.98 7.25 -1.40
C GLY A 314 24.75 6.71 -2.14
N GLU A 315 23.80 7.60 -2.43
CA GLU A 315 22.40 7.35 -2.82
C GLU A 315 21.60 6.52 -1.78
N VAL A 316 20.71 7.20 -1.06
CA VAL A 316 19.81 6.57 -0.07
C VAL A 316 18.59 5.96 -0.76
N GLY A 317 18.44 4.64 -0.62
CA GLY A 317 17.25 3.88 -1.02
C GLY A 317 17.12 3.59 -2.52
N TRP A 318 16.15 2.73 -2.86
CA TRP A 318 15.72 2.47 -4.24
C TRP A 318 15.27 3.75 -4.97
N SER A 319 15.10 4.85 -4.24
CA SER A 319 14.47 6.10 -4.65
C SER A 319 15.39 7.21 -5.16
N ARG A 320 16.72 7.00 -5.28
CA ARG A 320 17.66 8.08 -5.65
C ARG A 320 18.64 7.82 -6.79
N SER A 321 18.53 6.69 -7.51
CA SER A 321 19.37 6.47 -8.69
C SER A 321 19.10 7.52 -9.76
N GLU A 322 20.09 8.35 -10.09
CA GLU A 322 19.98 9.34 -11.16
C GLU A 322 19.57 8.70 -12.49
N GLY A 323 18.60 9.30 -13.19
CA GLY A 323 18.21 8.91 -14.55
C GLY A 323 17.15 7.81 -14.67
N VAL A 324 16.68 7.22 -13.57
CA VAL A 324 15.55 6.27 -13.59
C VAL A 324 14.30 6.93 -13.05
N ASP A 325 13.24 6.99 -13.86
CA ASP A 325 11.90 7.36 -13.38
C ASP A 325 11.33 6.17 -12.58
N GLN A 326 11.57 6.16 -11.27
CA GLN A 326 11.13 5.07 -10.41
C GLN A 326 9.61 5.01 -10.28
N TRP A 327 8.92 6.15 -10.31
CA TRP A 327 7.47 6.18 -10.28
C TRP A 327 6.88 5.53 -11.53
N ALA A 328 7.49 5.76 -12.69
CA ALA A 328 7.16 5.01 -13.90
C ALA A 328 7.30 3.48 -13.72
N VAL A 329 8.36 3.01 -13.06
CA VAL A 329 8.54 1.57 -12.76
C VAL A 329 7.47 1.08 -11.77
N VAL A 330 7.21 1.81 -10.70
CA VAL A 330 6.22 1.50 -9.67
C VAL A 330 4.82 1.39 -10.29
N TYR A 331 4.36 2.45 -10.96
CA TYR A 331 3.04 2.48 -11.59
C TYR A 331 2.90 1.44 -12.70
N GLY A 332 3.96 1.21 -13.48
CA GLY A 332 3.99 0.15 -14.49
C GLY A 332 3.74 -1.24 -13.88
N ASN A 333 4.38 -1.53 -12.74
CA ASN A 333 4.22 -2.80 -12.04
C ASN A 333 2.89 -2.93 -11.31
N ILE A 334 2.38 -1.86 -10.69
CA ILE A 334 1.02 -1.81 -10.13
C ILE A 334 -0.01 -2.15 -11.21
N LEU A 335 0.08 -1.51 -12.38
CA LEU A 335 -0.82 -1.79 -13.52
C LEU A 335 -0.68 -3.24 -13.99
N SER A 336 0.55 -3.76 -14.09
CA SER A 336 0.78 -5.16 -14.44
C SER A 336 0.15 -6.11 -13.41
N ALA A 337 0.32 -5.85 -12.12
CA ALA A 337 -0.18 -6.69 -11.04
C ALA A 337 -1.71 -6.71 -11.00
N ILE A 338 -2.38 -5.56 -11.17
CA ILE A 338 -3.85 -5.46 -11.28
C ILE A 338 -4.35 -6.25 -12.49
N ARG A 339 -3.69 -6.11 -13.66
CA ARG A 339 -4.08 -6.86 -14.86
C ARG A 339 -3.97 -8.36 -14.64
N THR A 340 -2.83 -8.83 -14.11
CA THR A 340 -2.64 -10.25 -13.86
C THR A 340 -3.64 -10.79 -12.83
N LEU A 341 -3.92 -10.02 -11.77
CA LEU A 341 -4.94 -10.39 -10.79
C LEU A 341 -6.34 -10.47 -11.42
N HIS A 342 -6.75 -9.44 -12.16
CA HIS A 342 -8.04 -9.42 -12.86
C HIS A 342 -8.18 -10.61 -13.82
N THR A 343 -7.16 -10.88 -14.64
CA THR A 343 -7.17 -12.05 -15.53
C THR A 343 -7.28 -13.34 -14.73
N THR A 344 -6.52 -13.49 -13.64
CA THR A 344 -6.56 -14.67 -12.78
C THR A 344 -7.94 -14.89 -12.16
N LEU A 345 -8.58 -13.83 -11.67
CA LEU A 345 -9.94 -13.88 -11.10
C LEU A 345 -11.04 -14.11 -12.15
N SER A 346 -10.80 -13.69 -13.40
CA SER A 346 -11.76 -13.84 -14.52
C SER A 346 -11.72 -15.20 -15.19
N LEU A 347 -10.66 -15.99 -14.97
CA LEU A 347 -10.57 -17.32 -15.54
C LEU A 347 -11.59 -18.24 -14.84
N PRO A 348 -12.44 -18.97 -15.59
CA PRO A 348 -13.35 -19.94 -14.99
C PRO A 348 -12.55 -20.90 -14.12
N ALA A 349 -13.04 -21.26 -12.93
CA ALA A 349 -12.46 -22.35 -12.16
C ALA A 349 -12.37 -23.58 -13.08
N LEU A 350 -11.17 -23.90 -13.56
CA LEU A 350 -10.94 -24.80 -14.70
C LEU A 350 -11.42 -26.25 -14.45
N SER A 351 -11.83 -26.58 -13.22
CA SER A 351 -12.59 -27.78 -12.87
C SER A 351 -13.11 -27.67 -11.43
N PRO A 352 -14.28 -28.25 -11.07
CA PRO A 352 -14.69 -28.45 -9.68
C PRO A 352 -13.74 -29.38 -8.89
N SER A 353 -12.84 -30.09 -9.56
CA SER A 353 -11.83 -30.97 -8.95
C SER A 353 -10.44 -30.33 -8.79
N THR A 354 -10.20 -29.16 -9.41
CA THR A 354 -8.96 -28.42 -9.23
C THR A 354 -9.16 -27.44 -8.09
N PRO A 355 -8.40 -27.51 -6.98
CA PRO A 355 -8.45 -26.46 -5.97
C PRO A 355 -8.18 -25.14 -6.70
N PRO A 356 -9.01 -24.09 -6.48
CA PRO A 356 -8.84 -22.85 -7.21
C PRO A 356 -7.38 -22.38 -7.04
N LEU A 357 -6.71 -22.12 -8.16
CA LEU A 357 -5.29 -21.69 -8.19
C LEU A 357 -5.11 -20.34 -7.53
N THR A 358 -6.21 -19.60 -7.40
CA THR A 358 -6.48 -18.69 -6.29
C THR A 358 -6.93 -19.52 -5.10
N PRO A 359 -6.08 -19.78 -4.07
CA PRO A 359 -6.62 -20.25 -2.79
C PRO A 359 -7.78 -19.34 -2.47
N HIS A 360 -8.93 -19.86 -2.02
CA HIS A 360 -10.20 -19.14 -1.83
C HIS A 360 -10.05 -17.60 -1.81
N PRO A 361 -10.88 -16.85 -2.59
CA PRO A 361 -10.91 -15.40 -2.47
C PRO A 361 -10.94 -15.11 -0.97
N PHE A 362 -9.99 -14.27 -0.52
CA PHE A 362 -9.91 -13.78 0.85
C PHE A 362 -11.28 -13.76 1.41
N PRO A 363 -11.57 -14.39 2.56
CA PRO A 363 -12.94 -14.48 3.02
C PRO A 363 -13.44 -13.02 3.01
N VAL A 364 -14.34 -12.76 2.06
CA VAL A 364 -14.47 -11.51 1.29
C VAL A 364 -15.25 -10.52 2.13
N SER A 365 -14.80 -10.25 3.36
CA SER A 365 -15.62 -9.63 4.41
C SER A 365 -16.44 -8.50 3.84
N PRO A 366 -17.67 -8.22 4.34
CA PRO A 366 -18.22 -6.89 4.13
C PRO A 366 -17.07 -5.92 4.42
N PRO A 367 -16.77 -4.94 3.55
CA PRO A 367 -15.64 -4.06 3.76
C PRO A 367 -15.68 -3.68 5.22
N LEU A 368 -14.63 -4.06 5.98
CA LEU A 368 -14.58 -3.76 7.41
C LEU A 368 -15.06 -2.32 7.51
N PRO A 369 -16.11 -2.02 8.31
CA PRO A 369 -16.63 -0.66 8.40
C PRO A 369 -15.42 0.25 8.48
N GLU A 370 -15.29 1.11 7.46
CA GLU A 370 -14.02 1.71 7.04
C GLU A 370 -13.14 1.94 8.26
N SER A 371 -11.92 1.39 8.32
CA SER A 371 -11.14 1.50 9.55
C SER A 371 -11.07 2.96 9.99
N HIS A 372 -11.75 3.27 11.10
CA HIS A 372 -11.75 4.62 11.62
C HIS A 372 -10.38 4.98 12.20
N SER A 373 -9.47 4.03 12.45
CA SER A 373 -8.08 4.30 12.83
C SER A 373 -7.29 4.87 11.66
N ARG A 374 -6.82 6.11 11.79
CA ARG A 374 -6.22 6.87 10.69
C ARG A 374 -4.74 7.18 10.87
N ALA A 375 -4.27 7.37 12.09
CA ALA A 375 -2.87 7.69 12.37
C ALA A 375 -2.47 7.26 13.79
N PRO A 376 -1.22 6.81 14.02
CA PRO A 376 -0.64 6.71 15.34
C PRO A 376 -0.30 8.09 15.90
N CYS A 377 -0.27 8.19 17.22
CA CYS A 377 0.19 9.37 17.92
C CYS A 377 1.73 9.49 17.86
N ALA A 378 2.27 10.71 17.92
CA ALA A 378 3.72 10.98 17.86
C ALA A 378 4.56 10.16 18.86
N ASN A 379 3.96 9.88 20.02
CA ASN A 379 4.58 9.12 21.11
C ASN A 379 4.36 7.59 21.03
N ASP A 380 3.76 7.08 19.94
CA ASP A 380 3.46 5.66 19.70
C ASP A 380 2.51 5.02 20.74
N ALA A 381 1.77 5.83 21.51
CA ALA A 381 0.97 5.33 22.63
C ALA A 381 -0.55 5.35 22.38
N CYS A 382 -0.97 5.84 21.21
CA CYS A 382 -2.37 5.81 20.80
C CYS A 382 -2.52 5.83 19.27
N LEU A 383 -3.77 5.65 18.84
CA LEU A 383 -4.24 5.76 17.47
C LEU A 383 -5.35 6.81 17.43
N PHE A 384 -5.20 7.83 16.59
CA PHE A 384 -6.28 8.72 16.24
C PHE A 384 -7.34 7.96 15.43
N VAL A 385 -8.59 8.06 15.89
CA VAL A 385 -9.75 7.46 15.23
C VAL A 385 -10.73 8.52 14.77
N THR A 386 -11.31 8.38 13.60
CA THR A 386 -12.36 9.28 13.08
C THR A 386 -13.18 8.64 11.97
N SER A 387 -14.49 8.92 11.95
CA SER A 387 -15.36 8.62 10.80
C SER A 387 -15.21 9.65 9.67
N LEU A 388 -14.58 10.78 9.96
CA LEU A 388 -14.44 11.88 9.01
C LEU A 388 -13.21 11.66 8.12
N THR A 389 -13.45 11.68 6.81
CA THR A 389 -12.40 11.65 5.80
C THR A 389 -11.95 13.06 5.43
N PRO A 390 -10.64 13.31 5.23
CA PRO A 390 -10.13 14.53 4.62
C PRO A 390 -10.30 14.51 3.09
N PHE A 391 -10.71 13.37 2.53
CA PHE A 391 -10.93 13.21 1.10
C PHE A 391 -12.39 13.45 0.72
N PRO A 392 -12.63 13.98 -0.48
CA PRO A 392 -13.97 14.02 -1.03
C PRO A 392 -14.46 12.59 -1.33
N ASP A 393 -15.78 12.40 -1.31
CA ASP A 393 -16.39 11.11 -1.65
C ASP A 393 -16.00 10.68 -3.09
N PRO A 394 -15.66 9.40 -3.35
CA PRO A 394 -15.26 8.95 -4.70
C PRO A 394 -16.27 9.28 -5.80
N SER A 395 -17.57 9.35 -5.48
CA SER A 395 -18.62 9.74 -6.44
C SER A 395 -18.49 11.19 -6.91
N SER A 396 -17.98 12.08 -6.05
CA SER A 396 -17.69 13.47 -6.42
C SER A 396 -16.54 13.58 -7.42
N LEU A 397 -15.70 12.56 -7.51
CA LEU A 397 -14.65 12.44 -8.51
C LEU A 397 -15.13 11.75 -9.79
N ARG A 398 -16.34 11.16 -9.86
CA ARG A 398 -16.79 10.46 -11.10
C ARG A 398 -16.78 11.34 -12.34
N ALA A 399 -17.18 12.62 -12.21
CA ALA A 399 -17.15 13.56 -13.33
C ALA A 399 -15.71 13.77 -13.85
N SER A 400 -14.69 13.73 -12.96
CA SER A 400 -13.27 13.82 -13.34
C SER A 400 -12.81 12.68 -14.24
N TYR A 401 -13.40 11.50 -14.08
CA TYR A 401 -13.09 10.30 -14.85
C TYR A 401 -13.97 10.14 -16.10
N ALA A 402 -15.11 10.82 -16.14
CA ALA A 402 -16.13 10.68 -17.18
C ALA A 402 -16.03 11.75 -18.30
N GLU A 403 -15.30 12.84 -18.10
CA GLU A 403 -15.10 13.83 -19.15
C GLU A 403 -14.22 13.25 -20.27
N ASP A 404 -14.83 13.08 -21.45
CA ASP A 404 -14.09 12.88 -22.70
C ASP A 404 -13.07 14.02 -22.88
N PRO A 405 -11.88 13.72 -23.42
CA PRO A 405 -10.79 14.69 -23.49
C PRO A 405 -11.27 16.03 -24.06
N VAL A 406 -10.97 17.13 -23.36
CA VAL A 406 -11.16 18.48 -23.87
C VAL A 406 -10.39 18.60 -25.18
N GLY A 407 -11.12 18.50 -26.30
CA GLY A 407 -10.56 18.36 -27.65
C GLY A 407 -11.20 17.27 -28.51
N ALA A 408 -11.99 16.35 -27.94
CA ALA A 408 -12.62 15.24 -28.67
C ALA A 408 -14.02 15.53 -29.26
N GLY A 409 -14.58 16.72 -29.08
CA GLY A 409 -15.88 17.03 -29.68
C GLY A 409 -16.43 18.42 -29.39
N SER A 410 -15.95 19.44 -30.08
CA SER A 410 -16.73 20.69 -30.23
C SER A 410 -16.43 21.48 -31.52
N ALA A 411 -16.04 20.79 -32.60
CA ALA A 411 -15.81 21.43 -33.90
C ALA A 411 -17.00 21.32 -34.87
N LEU A 412 -18.05 20.55 -34.54
CA LEU A 412 -19.13 20.29 -35.50
C LEU A 412 -20.54 20.44 -34.90
N GLU A 413 -20.83 21.51 -34.15
CA GLU A 413 -22.24 21.80 -33.80
C GLU A 413 -22.60 23.27 -33.55
N ARG A 414 -21.79 24.25 -34.00
CA ARG A 414 -22.12 25.67 -33.83
C ARG A 414 -21.91 26.61 -35.02
N ARG A 415 -22.00 26.10 -36.25
CA ARG A 415 -22.16 26.93 -37.47
C ARG A 415 -23.13 26.31 -38.47
N GLY A 416 -24.40 26.30 -38.09
CA GLY A 416 -25.52 26.00 -38.99
C GLY A 416 -26.63 27.01 -38.74
N GLY A 417 -26.46 28.24 -39.22
CA GLY A 417 -27.48 29.26 -39.07
C GLY A 417 -27.01 30.59 -39.62
N VAL A 418 -27.77 31.09 -40.60
CA VAL A 418 -27.66 32.40 -41.27
C VAL A 418 -26.69 32.41 -42.45
N TRP A 419 -27.22 32.88 -43.58
CA TRP A 419 -26.66 33.07 -44.93
C TRP A 419 -26.92 31.94 -45.92
N GLY A 420 -27.88 32.16 -46.82
CA GLY A 420 -27.87 31.47 -48.11
C GLY A 420 -29.17 31.23 -48.87
N SER A 421 -30.33 31.75 -48.45
CA SER A 421 -31.47 31.88 -49.36
C SER A 421 -31.18 33.03 -50.33
N TRP A 422 -30.57 32.75 -51.47
CA TRP A 422 -30.67 33.59 -52.67
C TRP A 422 -30.14 32.84 -53.90
N PHE A 423 -31.02 32.75 -54.92
CA PHE A 423 -30.83 32.28 -56.29
C PHE A 423 -31.00 30.79 -56.62
N GLY A 424 -32.25 30.47 -56.95
CA GLY A 424 -32.56 29.53 -58.04
C GLY A 424 -32.71 30.25 -59.40
N ARG A 425 -32.43 29.48 -60.46
CA ARG A 425 -32.59 29.74 -61.93
C ARG A 425 -31.58 30.75 -62.50
N ARG A 426 -30.84 30.47 -63.59
CA ARG A 426 -31.28 29.94 -64.90
C ARG A 426 -30.06 29.59 -65.80
N ARG A 427 -30.19 28.50 -66.57
CA ARG A 427 -29.59 28.17 -67.90
C ARG A 427 -28.20 28.72 -68.32
N GLY A 428 -27.36 27.82 -68.82
CA GLY A 428 -26.54 28.09 -70.02
C GLY A 428 -25.26 27.26 -70.17
N ARG A 429 -25.22 26.41 -71.21
CA ARG A 429 -24.09 26.01 -72.09
C ARG A 429 -22.64 26.11 -71.56
N GLY A 430 -21.95 24.97 -71.68
CA GLY A 430 -20.78 24.85 -72.56
C GLY A 430 -19.39 24.92 -71.92
N THR A 431 -18.51 24.08 -72.48
CA THR A 431 -17.04 24.10 -72.55
C THR A 431 -16.21 23.70 -71.32
N GLU A 432 -15.53 22.55 -71.50
CA GLU A 432 -14.10 22.27 -71.26
C GLU A 432 -13.34 22.95 -70.11
N GLY A 433 -12.56 22.13 -69.37
CA GLY A 433 -11.23 22.54 -68.92
C GLY A 433 -10.89 22.37 -67.44
N HIS A 434 -10.27 21.23 -67.14
CA HIS A 434 -9.09 21.08 -66.28
C HIS A 434 -9.07 21.53 -64.79
N ALA A 435 -8.74 20.52 -63.97
CA ALA A 435 -7.80 20.53 -62.85
C ALA A 435 -8.28 20.94 -61.44
N ARG A 436 -7.95 20.04 -60.50
CA ARG A 436 -7.96 20.13 -59.03
C ARG A 436 -9.30 19.92 -58.32
N ALA A 437 -9.57 18.68 -57.91
CA ALA A 437 -10.05 18.34 -56.57
C ALA A 437 -10.31 16.82 -56.44
N LEU A 438 -9.30 16.03 -56.03
CA LEU A 438 -9.55 14.70 -55.45
C LEU A 438 -8.47 14.38 -54.40
N HIS A 439 -8.54 15.08 -53.27
CA HIS A 439 -8.07 14.57 -51.98
C HIS A 439 -8.97 15.16 -50.90
N ALA A 440 -10.07 14.50 -50.60
CA ALA A 440 -10.76 14.64 -49.31
C ALA A 440 -11.73 13.46 -49.15
N GLY A 441 -11.43 12.59 -48.18
CA GLY A 441 -12.24 11.41 -47.88
C GLY A 441 -11.43 10.30 -47.23
N ARG A 442 -10.56 10.64 -46.27
CA ARG A 442 -10.01 9.65 -45.33
C ARG A 442 -10.93 9.70 -44.10
N PRO A 443 -11.56 8.59 -43.69
CA PRO A 443 -12.38 8.59 -42.48
C PRO A 443 -11.50 8.99 -41.30
N GLU A 444 -11.94 10.01 -40.55
CA GLU A 444 -11.27 10.43 -39.32
C GLU A 444 -11.16 9.23 -38.38
N ALA A 445 -9.93 8.98 -37.93
CA ALA A 445 -9.68 7.98 -36.91
C ALA A 445 -10.51 8.33 -35.67
N PRO A 446 -11.13 7.34 -35.00
CA PRO A 446 -11.90 7.61 -33.80
C PRO A 446 -11.04 8.38 -32.78
N PRO A 447 -11.62 9.32 -32.01
CA PRO A 447 -10.88 10.07 -31.00
C PRO A 447 -10.17 9.07 -30.07
N ALA A 448 -8.89 9.34 -29.79
CA ALA A 448 -8.07 8.49 -28.96
C ALA A 448 -8.73 8.32 -27.59
N ARG A 449 -9.41 7.18 -27.37
CA ARG A 449 -9.92 6.79 -26.06
C ARG A 449 -8.76 6.83 -25.07
N PHE A 450 -9.03 7.31 -23.85
CA PHE A 450 -8.11 7.17 -22.74
C PHE A 450 -7.66 5.72 -22.65
N ASP A 451 -6.39 5.50 -22.93
CA ASP A 451 -5.74 4.21 -22.83
C ASP A 451 -5.00 4.20 -21.50
N PRO A 452 -5.57 3.62 -20.41
CA PRO A 452 -4.89 3.55 -19.11
C PRO A 452 -3.59 2.74 -19.16
N TYR A 453 -3.20 2.22 -20.34
CA TYR A 453 -2.09 1.31 -20.52
C TYR A 453 -0.82 1.96 -21.08
N LYS A 454 -0.79 3.28 -21.35
CA LYS A 454 0.42 4.03 -21.71
C LYS A 454 0.95 4.86 -20.53
N LEU A 455 2.22 4.66 -20.17
CA LEU A 455 2.88 5.38 -19.06
C LEU A 455 2.86 6.91 -19.23
N SER A 456 2.97 7.40 -20.47
CA SER A 456 2.86 8.83 -20.79
C SER A 456 1.50 9.42 -20.36
N HIS A 457 0.46 8.59 -20.26
CA HIS A 457 -0.86 9.02 -19.84
C HIS A 457 -0.98 9.19 -18.32
N VAL A 458 -0.04 8.72 -17.50
CA VAL A 458 -0.08 8.97 -16.04
C VAL A 458 0.22 10.45 -15.77
N ARG A 459 1.29 10.98 -16.36
CA ARG A 459 1.60 12.43 -16.31
C ARG A 459 0.51 13.25 -16.99
N GLU A 460 -0.10 12.72 -18.04
CA GLU A 460 -1.26 13.33 -18.67
C GLU A 460 -2.51 13.32 -17.78
N HIS A 461 -2.74 12.26 -17.01
CA HIS A 461 -3.85 12.15 -16.07
C HIS A 461 -3.66 13.12 -14.90
N GLU A 462 -2.45 13.21 -14.35
CA GLU A 462 -2.10 14.23 -13.35
C GLU A 462 -2.31 15.64 -13.92
N ALA A 463 -1.86 15.92 -15.15
CA ALA A 463 -2.10 17.21 -15.80
C ALA A 463 -3.59 17.49 -16.07
N ARG A 464 -4.36 16.48 -16.50
CA ARG A 464 -5.82 16.55 -16.73
C ARG A 464 -6.57 16.78 -15.42
N PHE A 465 -6.18 16.10 -14.36
CA PHE A 465 -6.76 16.28 -13.02
C PHE A 465 -6.43 17.68 -12.49
N ASN A 466 -5.21 18.16 -12.68
CA ASN A 466 -4.82 19.53 -12.34
C ASN A 466 -5.56 20.62 -13.17
N ALA A 467 -6.10 20.24 -14.33
CA ALA A 467 -6.96 21.08 -15.18
C ALA A 467 -8.41 21.11 -14.69
N LEU A 468 -8.85 20.13 -13.90
CA LEU A 468 -10.12 20.19 -13.19
C LEU A 468 -10.01 21.25 -12.11
N LYS A 469 -10.57 22.39 -12.43
CA LYS A 469 -10.50 23.61 -11.62
C LYS A 469 -11.76 23.70 -10.79
N GLN A 470 -11.68 23.46 -9.48
CA GLN A 470 -12.84 23.63 -8.59
C GLN A 470 -13.01 25.12 -8.24
N PRO A 471 -14.26 25.62 -8.15
CA PRO A 471 -14.50 26.92 -7.55
C PRO A 471 -13.99 26.88 -6.12
N ARG A 472 -13.11 27.82 -5.75
CA ARG A 472 -12.69 28.00 -4.37
C ARG A 472 -13.95 28.13 -3.52
N THR A 473 -14.30 27.10 -2.75
CA THR A 473 -15.11 27.33 -1.57
C THR A 473 -14.33 28.35 -0.76
N LYS A 474 -15.00 29.39 -0.25
CA LYS A 474 -14.36 30.41 0.59
C LYS A 474 -13.90 29.73 1.88
N VAL A 475 -12.77 29.03 1.82
CA VAL A 475 -11.97 28.69 2.98
C VAL A 475 -11.46 30.04 3.46
N PHE A 476 -12.10 30.55 4.51
CA PHE A 476 -11.67 31.76 5.17
C PHE A 476 -10.19 31.59 5.51
N ALA A 477 -9.34 32.36 4.83
CA ALA A 477 -7.94 32.51 5.21
C ALA A 477 -7.91 33.05 6.64
N ALA A 478 -7.62 32.16 7.59
CA ALA A 478 -7.23 32.55 8.93
C ALA A 478 -5.76 33.02 8.86
N GLY A 479 -5.58 34.30 8.56
CA GLY A 479 -4.28 34.96 8.52
C GLY A 479 -4.47 36.42 8.12
N GLY A 480 -4.68 37.29 9.10
CA GLY A 480 -5.07 38.68 8.87
C GLY A 480 -3.98 39.54 8.23
N ALA A 481 -4.39 40.39 7.29
CA ALA A 481 -4.24 41.85 7.35
C ALA A 481 -5.09 42.45 6.24
N ALA A 482 -6.03 43.30 6.60
CA ALA A 482 -6.84 44.06 5.66
C ALA A 482 -5.98 45.08 4.94
N ALA A 483 -5.84 44.93 3.62
CA ALA A 483 -5.62 46.03 2.71
C ALA A 483 -6.59 45.87 1.54
N ALA A 484 -7.58 46.75 1.49
CA ALA A 484 -8.56 46.83 0.43
C ALA A 484 -7.86 47.13 -0.90
N VAL A 485 -7.93 46.20 -1.86
CA VAL A 485 -7.77 46.51 -3.29
C VAL A 485 -9.02 46.00 -3.97
N ALA A 486 -9.91 46.95 -4.29
CA ALA A 486 -11.03 46.73 -5.19
C ALA A 486 -10.47 46.52 -6.61
N GLY A 487 -10.61 45.31 -7.17
CA GLY A 487 -10.26 45.07 -8.56
C GLY A 487 -10.10 43.59 -8.93
N SER A 488 -11.04 43.09 -9.73
CA SER A 488 -11.09 41.78 -10.40
C SER A 488 -11.58 40.58 -9.57
N SER A 489 -12.86 40.28 -9.76
CA SER A 489 -13.48 38.99 -9.46
C SER A 489 -13.00 37.93 -10.47
N GLY A 490 -11.75 37.52 -10.38
CA GLY A 490 -11.32 36.22 -10.90
C GLY A 490 -11.51 35.20 -9.79
N ALA A 491 -12.56 34.37 -9.84
CA ALA A 491 -12.68 33.24 -8.94
C ALA A 491 -11.42 32.37 -9.12
N THR A 492 -10.48 32.46 -8.18
CA THR A 492 -9.23 31.69 -8.22
C THR A 492 -9.59 30.23 -8.05
N ARG A 493 -9.69 29.53 -9.17
CA ARG A 493 -9.98 28.11 -9.20
C ARG A 493 -8.76 27.35 -8.67
N GLU A 494 -8.96 26.54 -7.63
CA GLU A 494 -7.93 25.68 -7.09
C GLU A 494 -7.81 24.41 -7.95
N SER A 495 -6.63 23.79 -7.95
CA SER A 495 -6.48 22.46 -8.56
C SER A 495 -7.41 21.48 -7.84
N ALA A 496 -8.10 20.60 -8.57
CA ALA A 496 -8.77 19.47 -7.94
C ALA A 496 -7.75 18.49 -7.35
N TRP A 497 -6.56 18.37 -7.95
CA TRP A 497 -5.52 17.46 -7.45
C TRP A 497 -4.86 18.11 -6.24
N PRO A 498 -4.69 17.38 -5.14
CA PRO A 498 -4.06 17.95 -3.98
C PRO A 498 -2.55 18.13 -4.21
N THR A 499 -2.04 19.33 -3.98
CA THR A 499 -0.60 19.64 -4.03
C THR A 499 0.13 18.96 -2.87
N ASP A 500 1.46 18.85 -2.93
CA ASP A 500 2.26 18.36 -1.79
C ASP A 500 1.98 19.15 -0.51
N GLU A 501 1.84 20.48 -0.64
CA GLU A 501 1.44 21.36 0.47
C GLU A 501 0.03 21.03 0.98
N TRP A 502 -0.91 20.70 0.09
CA TRP A 502 -2.23 20.23 0.50
C TRP A 502 -2.15 18.89 1.24
N TRP A 503 -1.38 17.92 0.75
CA TRP A 503 -1.23 16.62 1.42
C TRP A 503 -0.63 16.77 2.81
N THR A 504 0.37 17.65 2.91
CA THR A 504 1.02 18.00 4.17
C THR A 504 0.06 18.68 5.15
N ARG A 505 -0.86 19.53 4.68
CA ARG A 505 -1.75 20.31 5.56
C ARG A 505 -3.11 19.69 5.82
N ASN A 506 -3.72 19.07 4.82
CA ASN A 506 -5.12 18.66 4.82
C ASN A 506 -5.29 17.14 4.74
N GLY A 507 -4.38 16.43 4.06
CA GLY A 507 -4.43 14.96 3.90
C GLY A 507 -3.85 14.17 5.07
N SER A 508 -3.39 14.84 6.13
CA SER A 508 -2.53 14.27 7.15
C SER A 508 -3.24 14.13 8.50
N TRP A 509 -3.84 12.97 8.76
CA TRP A 509 -4.51 12.69 10.03
C TRP A 509 -3.57 12.74 11.24
N HIS A 510 -2.27 12.50 11.05
CA HIS A 510 -1.28 12.56 12.12
C HIS A 510 -1.20 13.95 12.77
N LEU A 511 -1.60 15.02 12.07
CA LEU A 511 -1.63 16.39 12.63
C LEU A 511 -2.62 16.55 13.81
N ALA A 512 -3.54 15.61 14.00
CA ALA A 512 -4.40 15.58 15.18
C ALA A 512 -3.66 15.17 16.46
N VAL A 513 -2.51 14.52 16.32
CA VAL A 513 -1.80 13.75 17.36
C VAL A 513 -0.27 13.80 17.19
N ASP A 514 0.25 14.88 16.59
CA ASP A 514 1.69 15.04 16.33
C ASP A 514 2.46 15.69 17.50
N GLY A 515 1.75 16.03 18.59
CA GLY A 515 2.29 16.66 19.78
C GLY A 515 2.67 18.14 19.64
N LYS A 516 2.38 18.80 18.51
CA LYS A 516 2.72 20.23 18.29
C LYS A 516 1.62 21.21 18.68
N GLY A 517 0.48 20.70 19.14
CA GLY A 517 -0.50 21.48 19.90
C GLY A 517 -1.33 22.45 19.06
N VAL A 518 -0.88 23.69 18.86
CA VAL A 518 -1.62 24.70 18.06
C VAL A 518 -0.93 25.02 16.74
N GLU A 519 0.27 24.51 16.52
CA GLU A 519 1.07 24.77 15.32
C GLU A 519 0.53 24.00 14.11
N THR A 520 -0.06 22.83 14.35
CA THR A 520 -0.60 21.92 13.36
C THR A 520 -1.98 21.43 13.81
N CYS A 521 -2.87 21.22 12.85
CA CYS A 521 -4.21 20.70 13.11
C CYS A 521 -4.64 19.82 11.95
N TRP A 522 -5.28 18.69 12.26
CA TRP A 522 -6.11 18.01 11.30
C TRP A 522 -7.43 18.77 11.12
N GLU A 523 -7.94 18.82 9.89
CA GLU A 523 -9.23 19.43 9.53
C GLU A 523 -10.08 18.45 8.71
N SER A 524 -11.37 18.34 9.04
CA SER A 524 -12.30 17.50 8.29
C SER A 524 -12.68 18.11 6.93
N TRP A 525 -12.91 17.29 5.90
CA TRP A 525 -13.32 17.78 4.57
C TRP A 525 -14.71 18.46 4.58
N ARG A 526 -15.63 17.95 5.40
CA ARG A 526 -16.97 18.49 5.61
C ARG A 526 -17.22 18.79 7.08
N ALA A 527 -18.21 19.63 7.35
CA ALA A 527 -18.74 19.77 8.69
C ALA A 527 -19.30 18.42 9.18
N PRO A 528 -19.04 18.00 10.43
CA PRO A 528 -19.56 16.74 10.95
C PRO A 528 -21.10 16.69 10.90
N ASP A 529 -21.65 15.55 10.51
CA ASP A 529 -23.08 15.25 10.57
C ASP A 529 -23.41 14.55 11.90
N ILE A 530 -24.65 14.07 12.05
CA ILE A 530 -25.03 13.21 13.18
C ILE A 530 -24.20 11.91 13.14
N ASP A 531 -23.81 11.40 14.31
CA ASP A 531 -23.01 10.17 14.52
C ASP A 531 -21.56 10.19 14.00
N ASP A 532 -21.15 11.28 13.33
CA ASP A 532 -19.75 11.50 13.04
C ASP A 532 -18.95 11.63 14.34
N HIS A 533 -17.74 11.07 14.33
CA HIS A 533 -16.94 11.03 15.53
C HIS A 533 -15.45 11.14 15.25
N PHE A 534 -14.74 11.54 16.29
CA PHE A 534 -13.28 11.51 16.36
C PHE A 534 -12.85 11.11 17.77
N GLY A 535 -11.63 10.62 17.94
CA GLY A 535 -11.23 10.03 19.21
C GLY A 535 -9.83 9.43 19.21
N LEU A 536 -9.55 8.65 20.25
CA LEU A 536 -8.31 7.93 20.45
C LEU A 536 -8.60 6.47 20.83
N THR A 537 -7.84 5.54 20.25
CA THR A 537 -7.61 4.20 20.82
C THR A 537 -6.25 4.22 21.51
N LEU A 538 -6.21 3.94 22.81
CA LEU A 538 -4.98 3.89 23.58
C LEU A 538 -4.32 2.53 23.39
N VAL A 539 -3.01 2.54 23.11
CA VAL A 539 -2.19 1.32 23.00
C VAL A 539 -2.15 0.59 24.33
N ARG A 540 -1.89 1.33 25.41
CA ARG A 540 -2.03 0.87 26.78
C ARG A 540 -3.28 1.49 27.38
N PRO A 541 -4.26 0.70 27.84
CA PRO A 541 -5.41 1.22 28.56
C PRO A 541 -4.97 2.01 29.80
N ARG A 542 -5.69 3.10 30.10
CA ARG A 542 -5.38 3.97 31.24
C ARG A 542 -6.66 4.52 31.85
N VAL A 543 -6.66 4.72 33.15
CA VAL A 543 -7.68 5.53 33.81
C VAL A 543 -7.56 6.95 33.26
N VAL A 544 -8.67 7.49 32.76
CA VAL A 544 -8.75 8.85 32.21
C VAL A 544 -9.83 9.63 32.94
N ARG A 545 -9.43 10.66 33.70
CA ARG A 545 -10.35 11.50 34.48
C ARG A 545 -10.58 12.84 33.82
N THR A 546 -9.52 13.53 33.43
CA THR A 546 -9.58 14.85 32.82
C THR A 546 -9.09 14.78 31.38
N ILE A 547 -9.93 15.28 30.47
CA ILE A 547 -9.60 15.39 29.04
C ILE A 547 -9.53 16.86 28.69
N ARG A 548 -8.44 17.24 28.02
CA ARG A 548 -8.29 18.54 27.38
C ARG A 548 -8.02 18.36 25.89
N ILE A 549 -8.85 18.99 25.07
CA ILE A 549 -8.76 18.96 23.61
C ILE A 549 -8.46 20.36 23.12
N ILE A 550 -7.63 20.46 22.08
CA ILE A 550 -7.36 21.71 21.36
C ILE A 550 -7.93 21.57 19.94
N GLY A 551 -8.76 22.51 19.52
CA GLY A 551 -9.41 22.42 18.21
C GLY A 551 -10.30 23.61 17.86
N SER A 552 -11.19 23.41 16.87
CA SER A 552 -12.11 24.44 16.38
C SER A 552 -13.14 24.87 17.42
N LEU A 553 -13.80 26.02 17.15
CA LEU A 553 -14.84 26.58 18.02
C LEU A 553 -16.03 25.62 18.24
N ASP A 554 -16.29 24.70 17.31
CA ASP A 554 -17.39 23.73 17.41
C ASP A 554 -17.18 22.71 18.55
N LEU A 555 -15.97 22.61 19.10
CA LEU A 555 -15.68 21.79 20.27
C LEU A 555 -16.15 22.43 21.59
N ALA A 556 -16.59 23.69 21.59
CA ALA A 556 -17.04 24.38 22.81
C ALA A 556 -18.25 23.68 23.47
N ASN A 557 -19.08 22.98 22.69
CA ASN A 557 -20.31 22.36 23.17
C ASN A 557 -20.15 20.84 23.43
N ILE A 558 -19.15 20.46 24.24
CA ILE A 558 -19.05 19.09 24.76
C ILE A 558 -19.99 18.98 25.97
N VAL A 559 -20.92 18.04 25.93
CA VAL A 559 -21.97 17.90 26.95
C VAL A 559 -21.93 16.52 27.60
N SER A 560 -22.55 16.42 28.77
CA SER A 560 -22.89 15.13 29.37
C SER A 560 -23.96 14.44 28.52
N TRP A 561 -23.91 13.11 28.41
CA TRP A 561 -24.93 12.36 27.65
C TRP A 561 -26.35 12.50 28.23
N GLU A 562 -26.47 12.84 29.51
CA GLU A 562 -27.73 13.03 30.24
C GLU A 562 -28.34 14.42 30.04
N ASP A 563 -27.71 15.30 29.27
CA ASP A 563 -28.20 16.65 29.05
C ASP A 563 -29.16 16.69 27.84
N PRO A 564 -30.50 16.65 28.05
CA PRO A 564 -31.47 16.72 26.97
C PRO A 564 -31.44 18.08 26.26
N ASP A 565 -30.86 19.11 26.88
CA ASP A 565 -30.82 20.48 26.36
C ASP A 565 -29.54 20.78 25.55
N GLY A 566 -28.60 19.82 25.47
CA GLY A 566 -27.32 19.99 24.75
C GLY A 566 -27.49 20.37 23.26
N GLY A 567 -28.67 20.12 22.70
CA GLY A 567 -29.04 20.51 21.33
C GLY A 567 -28.27 19.74 20.25
N SER A 568 -28.65 19.96 18.99
CA SER A 568 -28.04 19.29 17.83
C SER A 568 -26.55 19.63 17.63
N GLU A 569 -26.08 20.73 18.21
CA GLU A 569 -24.69 21.17 18.09
C GLU A 569 -23.76 20.51 19.13
N SER A 570 -24.25 19.62 20.00
CA SER A 570 -23.43 19.01 21.05
C SER A 570 -22.55 17.83 20.63
N TRP A 571 -21.54 17.55 21.44
CA TRP A 571 -20.69 16.36 21.37
C TRP A 571 -20.85 15.51 22.63
N VAL A 572 -21.13 14.22 22.45
CA VAL A 572 -21.22 13.24 23.54
C VAL A 572 -19.96 12.41 23.60
N VAL A 573 -19.45 12.18 24.81
CA VAL A 573 -18.24 11.38 25.03
C VAL A 573 -18.62 9.93 25.27
N LEU A 574 -18.05 9.03 24.47
CA LEU A 574 -18.17 7.57 24.63
C LEU A 574 -16.81 6.95 24.91
N THR A 575 -16.77 5.90 25.72
CA THR A 575 -15.53 5.14 26.00
C THR A 575 -15.72 3.64 25.93
N VAL A 576 -14.63 2.91 25.75
CA VAL A 576 -14.58 1.44 25.85
C VAL A 576 -13.60 1.08 26.97
N ARG A 577 -14.00 0.13 27.83
CA ARG A 577 -13.17 -0.40 28.92
C ARG A 577 -11.94 -1.15 28.41
N GLU A 578 -10.96 -1.35 29.28
CA GLU A 578 -9.70 -2.07 29.01
C GLU A 578 -9.92 -3.46 28.40
N ASP A 579 -10.81 -4.24 29.03
CA ASP A 579 -11.18 -5.60 28.63
C ASP A 579 -12.04 -5.65 27.34
N GLY A 580 -12.52 -4.49 26.88
CA GLY A 580 -13.43 -4.37 25.75
C GLY A 580 -14.87 -4.79 26.06
N SER A 581 -15.21 -5.08 27.33
CA SER A 581 -16.57 -5.40 27.74
C SER A 581 -17.47 -4.16 27.66
N GLY A 582 -18.79 -4.39 27.54
CA GLY A 582 -19.80 -3.32 27.48
C GLY A 582 -19.88 -2.54 26.16
N GLY A 583 -18.85 -2.61 25.32
CA GLY A 583 -18.80 -1.85 24.06
C GLY A 583 -18.57 -0.35 24.29
N TRP A 584 -19.20 0.50 23.48
CA TRP A 584 -19.13 1.95 23.64
C TRP A 584 -20.13 2.42 24.71
N GLU A 585 -19.62 2.83 25.86
CA GLU A 585 -20.41 3.33 27.00
C GLU A 585 -20.42 4.86 27.02
N PRO A 586 -21.59 5.52 27.15
CA PRO A 586 -21.67 6.96 27.31
C PRO A 586 -21.11 7.43 28.64
N ARG A 587 -20.57 8.65 28.67
CA ARG A 587 -19.87 9.20 29.84
C ARG A 587 -20.51 10.48 30.32
N ALA A 588 -20.77 10.53 31.63
CA ALA A 588 -21.16 11.75 32.30
C ALA A 588 -19.95 12.68 32.42
N VAL A 589 -20.17 13.96 32.14
CA VAL A 589 -19.19 15.01 32.35
C VAL A 589 -19.47 15.66 33.71
N VAL A 590 -18.48 15.63 34.60
CA VAL A 590 -18.59 16.17 35.96
C VAL A 590 -18.32 17.67 35.94
N GLY A 591 -19.38 18.44 36.18
CA GLY A 591 -19.35 19.90 36.15
C GLY A 591 -19.34 20.47 34.73
N LEU A 592 -19.26 21.80 34.63
CA LEU A 592 -19.23 22.48 33.33
C LEU A 592 -17.82 22.42 32.71
N PRO A 593 -17.69 22.07 31.41
CA PRO A 593 -16.43 22.17 30.70
C PRO A 593 -15.82 23.57 30.79
N THR A 594 -14.52 23.64 31.03
CA THR A 594 -13.75 24.88 30.98
C THR A 594 -13.29 25.14 29.56
N VAL A 595 -13.78 26.22 28.94
CA VAL A 595 -13.41 26.63 27.58
C VAL A 595 -12.47 27.84 27.65
N LYS A 596 -11.25 27.68 27.11
CA LYS A 596 -10.26 28.76 26.98
C LYS A 596 -9.99 29.03 25.51
N ARG A 597 -10.32 30.24 25.04
CA ARG A 597 -9.95 30.67 23.68
C ARG A 597 -8.43 30.81 23.57
N LEU A 598 -7.83 30.20 22.55
CA LEU A 598 -6.39 30.27 22.28
C LEU A 598 -6.07 31.25 21.15
N THR A 599 -6.86 31.20 20.08
CA THR A 599 -6.76 32.10 18.92
C THR A 599 -8.17 32.53 18.50
N PRO A 600 -8.33 33.38 17.47
CA PRO A 600 -9.65 33.71 16.95
C PRO A 600 -10.47 32.49 16.50
N THR A 601 -9.79 31.41 16.12
CA THR A 601 -10.38 30.23 15.46
C THR A 601 -10.18 28.93 16.23
N LEU A 602 -9.35 28.94 17.29
CA LEU A 602 -9.04 27.78 18.12
C LEU A 602 -9.35 28.02 19.59
N LEU A 603 -9.78 26.97 20.26
CA LEU A 603 -10.01 26.93 21.69
C LEU A 603 -9.38 25.68 22.30
N SER A 604 -9.29 25.69 23.63
CA SER A 604 -9.00 24.53 24.45
C SER A 604 -10.22 24.25 25.32
N VAL A 605 -10.77 23.03 25.24
CA VAL A 605 -11.86 22.58 26.12
C VAL A 605 -11.31 21.56 27.08
N THR A 606 -11.51 21.78 28.37
CA THR A 606 -11.12 20.86 29.45
C THR A 606 -12.36 20.41 30.19
N PHE A 607 -12.53 19.11 30.37
CA PHE A 607 -13.67 18.54 31.09
C PHE A 607 -13.24 17.29 31.86
N THR A 608 -14.00 16.96 32.90
CA THR A 608 -13.75 15.81 33.77
C THR A 608 -14.83 14.76 33.54
N LEU A 609 -14.44 13.50 33.40
CA LEU A 609 -15.32 12.36 33.28
C LEU A 609 -15.63 11.78 34.66
N ASP A 610 -16.87 11.34 34.85
CA ASP A 610 -17.23 10.53 36.02
C ASP A 610 -16.51 9.18 35.96
N PRO A 611 -15.84 8.64 37.00
CA PRO A 611 -15.05 7.42 36.88
C PRO A 611 -15.86 6.18 36.46
N ILE A 612 -15.32 5.31 35.59
CA ILE A 612 -15.89 3.96 35.41
C ILE A 612 -15.55 3.17 36.66
N ARG A 613 -16.54 2.61 37.34
CA ARG A 613 -16.31 1.66 38.44
C ARG A 613 -16.77 0.27 38.02
N LEU A 614 -16.07 -0.76 38.47
CA LEU A 614 -16.52 -2.14 38.27
C LEU A 614 -17.91 -2.32 38.89
N PRO A 615 -18.85 -2.98 38.17
CA PRO A 615 -20.16 -3.26 38.72
C PRO A 615 -20.03 -4.18 39.94
N THR A 616 -20.86 -3.95 40.95
CA THR A 616 -20.91 -4.76 42.19
C THR A 616 -21.32 -6.21 41.91
N THR A 617 -22.02 -6.46 40.80
CA THR A 617 -22.49 -7.79 40.42
C THR A 617 -22.09 -8.13 38.98
N SER A 618 -21.46 -9.30 38.79
CA SER A 618 -21.20 -9.87 37.46
C SER A 618 -22.11 -11.06 37.23
N THR A 619 -22.80 -11.10 36.09
CA THR A 619 -23.56 -12.26 35.62
C THR A 619 -22.71 -13.06 34.66
N ARG A 620 -22.45 -14.33 35.00
CA ARG A 620 -21.85 -15.30 34.09
C ARG A 620 -22.91 -16.35 33.73
N ASP A 621 -23.01 -16.68 32.45
CA ASP A 621 -24.02 -17.62 31.93
C ASP A 621 -23.97 -19.00 32.62
N ASP A 622 -22.83 -19.38 33.18
CA ASP A 622 -22.57 -20.66 33.84
C ASP A 622 -22.70 -20.63 35.38
N VAL A 623 -22.65 -19.45 36.02
CA VAL A 623 -22.57 -19.31 37.50
C VAL A 623 -23.72 -18.49 38.08
N GLY A 624 -24.48 -17.76 37.24
CA GLY A 624 -25.47 -16.79 37.69
C GLY A 624 -24.83 -15.47 38.12
N THR A 625 -25.62 -14.62 38.77
CA THR A 625 -25.15 -13.34 39.32
C THR A 625 -24.34 -13.60 40.60
N TYR A 626 -23.09 -13.14 40.64
CA TYR A 626 -22.27 -13.17 41.86
C TYR A 626 -21.70 -11.79 42.16
N GLU A 627 -21.52 -11.50 43.45
CA GLU A 627 -20.89 -10.27 43.93
C GLU A 627 -19.37 -10.37 43.79
N VAL A 628 -18.75 -9.35 43.21
CA VAL A 628 -17.29 -9.28 43.05
C VAL A 628 -16.70 -8.63 44.30
N ALA A 629 -16.72 -9.37 45.42
CA ALA A 629 -16.50 -8.84 46.78
C ALA A 629 -15.13 -8.14 47.04
N ASN A 630 -14.16 -8.23 46.12
CA ASN A 630 -12.79 -7.73 46.33
C ASN A 630 -12.36 -6.59 45.40
N GLU A 631 -13.17 -6.18 44.42
CA GLU A 631 -12.78 -5.15 43.42
C GLU A 631 -13.79 -4.00 43.31
N GLU A 632 -14.72 -3.93 44.26
CA GLU A 632 -15.79 -2.95 44.26
C GLU A 632 -15.26 -1.51 44.31
N GLY A 633 -15.75 -0.70 43.39
CA GLY A 633 -15.42 0.72 43.32
C GLY A 633 -14.04 1.05 42.74
N MET A 634 -13.26 0.06 42.29
CA MET A 634 -12.01 0.32 41.56
C MET A 634 -12.29 1.00 40.21
N GLU A 635 -11.49 2.02 39.90
CA GLU A 635 -11.59 2.73 38.63
C GLU A 635 -11.08 1.85 37.48
N VAL A 636 -11.91 1.71 36.44
CA VAL A 636 -11.57 0.90 35.27
C VAL A 636 -10.80 1.75 34.27
N ALA A 637 -9.71 1.19 33.76
CA ALA A 637 -8.95 1.80 32.69
C ALA A 637 -9.75 1.82 31.38
N VAL A 638 -9.57 2.89 30.61
CA VAL A 638 -10.21 3.11 29.33
C VAL A 638 -9.24 2.73 28.22
N ARG A 639 -9.73 1.98 27.23
CA ARG A 639 -9.00 1.61 26.02
C ARG A 639 -9.30 2.52 24.85
N LYS A 640 -10.56 2.94 24.68
CA LYS A 640 -10.98 3.82 23.58
C LYS A 640 -11.81 4.98 24.11
N ILE A 641 -11.64 6.15 23.52
CA ILE A 641 -12.38 7.37 23.83
C ILE A 641 -12.78 8.00 22.51
N LYS A 642 -14.02 8.42 22.35
CA LYS A 642 -14.44 9.22 21.19
C LYS A 642 -15.49 10.26 21.56
N MET A 643 -15.56 11.30 20.76
CA MET A 643 -16.59 12.32 20.78
C MET A 643 -17.49 12.07 19.59
N VAL A 644 -18.79 11.90 19.84
CA VAL A 644 -19.81 11.64 18.82
C VAL A 644 -20.71 12.85 18.70
N SER A 645 -20.88 13.32 17.47
CA SER A 645 -21.74 14.44 17.13
C SER A 645 -23.22 14.05 17.28
N GLN A 646 -23.99 14.83 18.05
CA GLN A 646 -25.44 14.62 18.21
C GLN A 646 -26.29 15.27 17.11
N GLY A 647 -25.65 15.95 16.16
CA GLY A 647 -26.34 16.64 15.08
C GLY A 647 -25.38 17.41 14.19
N ARG A 648 -25.91 17.89 13.06
CA ARG A 648 -25.10 18.49 12.01
C ARG A 648 -24.44 19.78 12.47
N LYS A 649 -23.12 19.86 12.35
CA LYS A 649 -22.33 21.06 12.65
C LYS A 649 -22.36 22.04 11.51
N THR A 650 -22.16 23.32 11.84
CA THR A 650 -22.07 24.39 10.84
C THR A 650 -20.69 24.52 10.22
N ASN A 651 -19.62 24.26 10.98
CA ASN A 651 -18.24 24.38 10.52
C ASN A 651 -17.51 23.04 10.47
N ARG A 652 -16.39 23.03 9.75
CA ARG A 652 -15.45 21.90 9.73
C ARG A 652 -14.80 21.73 11.09
N LEU A 653 -14.65 20.48 11.49
CA LEU A 653 -13.97 20.14 12.72
C LEU A 653 -12.46 20.27 12.52
N ARG A 654 -11.79 20.92 13.48
CA ARG A 654 -10.33 20.84 13.61
C ARG A 654 -9.93 20.25 14.95
N VAL A 655 -8.93 19.37 14.92
CA VAL A 655 -8.32 18.78 16.11
C VAL A 655 -6.81 18.95 15.99
N CYS A 656 -6.20 19.56 16.99
CA CYS A 656 -4.80 19.98 16.98
C CYS A 656 -3.97 19.31 18.08
N GLY A 657 -4.63 18.82 19.15
CA GLY A 657 -3.91 18.10 20.19
C GLY A 657 -4.80 17.66 21.34
N TRP A 658 -4.24 16.76 22.15
CA TRP A 658 -4.93 16.11 23.26
C TRP A 658 -4.06 16.10 24.49
N VAL A 659 -4.70 16.22 25.66
CA VAL A 659 -4.08 16.03 26.95
C VAL A 659 -5.01 15.23 27.84
N LEU A 660 -4.55 14.04 28.27
CA LEU A 660 -5.31 13.13 29.14
C LEU A 660 -4.63 13.08 30.50
N ASP A 661 -5.25 13.62 31.55
CA ASP A 661 -4.67 13.69 32.90
C ASP A 661 -3.24 14.28 32.94
N GLY A 662 -3.02 15.34 32.14
CA GLY A 662 -1.71 15.99 31.99
C GLY A 662 -0.75 15.27 31.05
N TRP A 663 -1.11 14.09 30.53
CA TRP A 663 -0.34 13.41 29.50
C TRP A 663 -0.64 13.99 28.12
N SER A 664 0.30 14.74 27.57
CA SER A 664 0.20 15.30 26.21
C SER A 664 0.45 14.24 25.14
N ILE A 665 -0.38 14.31 24.10
CA ILE A 665 -0.34 13.43 22.93
C ILE A 665 0.02 14.26 21.71
#